data_AF-A0A5J4XU96-F1
#
_entry.id   AF-A0A5J4XU96-F1
#
_cell.length_a   1.000
_cell.length_b   1.000
_cell.length_c   1.000
_cell.angle_alpha   90.00
_cell.angle_beta   90.00
_cell.angle_gamma   90.00
#
_symmetry.space_group_name_H-M   'P 1'
#
loop_
_entity.id
_entity.type
_entity.pdbx_description
1 polymer ?
#
loop_
_entity_poly.entity_id
_entity_poly.type
_entity_poly.pdbx_seq_one_letter_code
_entity_poly.pdbx_strand_id
1 'polypeptide(L)'
;MISQFFILSPRGDTVITRDYLGNVPKGSSEVFYRKVKFWDGDGQDAPPVFHVDGVHYLHVKDGGVMLVATTRDNVSPSLVLELLRRVGGIIKDYCGLLSEEAVRKNFVLIYELLDEVVDYGYPQNSSSEALKEFILNEPTILKPRKAASSALFNTVGKGPTGVIKSVLDTQRTDGGRRDEIFVDIVERISCTFNQTGYVTASQIDGAIQVKSYLAGNPAICLALNDNLAIGRREGGAASTFGGGYGSEVVMLDDCNFHESVSLDRFDAERTLELKPPDGEFALMNYRSTYDFRPPFKVYTTIEEDRDTTNKAVIFIKVRADFGGDKAAAGLEVVVPMPREVQRVSCEYEQDVQPIGNQSWDWQEKQHRLVWKHKKAKGGIEWTLRVRATLEDAFTNSVRQGVGPINLNFTIPMYCASKLQVRYLQIMKHDKNYSPYRWVRYVTMSNSYPCRQHLLSCPCRHVFLTTGLRHGRHRAAQITRSQQASVSQLEDIDPQTGAVLTPVRAKVPRESITANDLKWAYRTNLEDAKDLDKQKRPVLLLHGIGSASFSYRETCEMLGAEGYRAIAADWPGHGSSDKPDPSQFDYSQKAYIQALDAFVDQLEIQKPIDLVVQGFILGQYAMLWATQNANKVEKMVILNTPLGAKSKLRPELAAYKNRMAFLRPDPKKKRFDGAAYNAGGSSYQMQWNVAEGYDIAYQEPGPGSVAIAETMNQVDFPSLLAEVESACRTWRKPTLLLFGQNDPFINIKSTFAFLDAMRTNFQLSQLSTRMGHMPQEDFAEAIQKTISNFLQGIKE
;
A
#
# COMPACT_ATOMS: atom_id res chain seq x y z
N MET A 1 40.88 7.24 -24.04
CA MET A 1 39.57 7.57 -23.43
C MET A 1 38.86 8.63 -24.29
N ILE A 2 37.99 9.51 -23.74
CA ILE A 2 37.29 10.53 -24.53
C ILE A 2 38.31 11.53 -25.07
N SER A 3 38.25 11.81 -26.36
CA SER A 3 39.21 12.68 -27.03
C SER A 3 38.72 14.12 -27.07
N GLN A 4 37.47 14.33 -27.47
CA GLN A 4 36.87 15.65 -27.58
C GLN A 4 35.37 15.58 -27.27
N PHE A 5 34.85 16.60 -26.59
CA PHE A 5 33.44 16.80 -26.28
C PHE A 5 32.95 18.10 -26.95
N PHE A 6 31.76 18.09 -27.53
CA PHE A 6 31.13 19.30 -28.06
C PHE A 6 29.61 19.27 -27.96
N ILE A 7 29.01 20.46 -27.89
CA ILE A 7 27.56 20.67 -27.89
C ILE A 7 27.18 21.41 -29.17
N LEU A 8 26.27 20.84 -29.95
CA LEU A 8 25.75 21.44 -31.19
C LEU A 8 24.32 21.94 -31.04
N SER A 9 24.01 23.05 -31.72
CA SER A 9 22.64 23.50 -31.95
C SER A 9 21.89 22.53 -32.89
N PRO A 10 20.54 22.58 -32.96
CA PRO A 10 19.78 21.85 -33.98
C PRO A 10 20.22 22.13 -35.42
N ARG A 11 20.81 23.31 -35.64
CA ARG A 11 21.28 23.79 -36.94
C ARG A 11 22.70 23.32 -37.26
N GLY A 12 23.40 22.72 -36.31
CA GLY A 12 24.77 22.22 -36.44
C GLY A 12 25.84 23.21 -35.98
N ASP A 13 25.45 24.35 -35.41
CA ASP A 13 26.42 25.33 -34.89
C ASP A 13 27.09 24.77 -33.64
N THR A 14 28.42 24.84 -33.58
CA THR A 14 29.16 24.41 -32.39
C THR A 14 29.06 25.50 -31.32
N VAL A 15 28.40 25.18 -30.20
CA VAL A 15 28.20 26.12 -29.08
C VAL A 15 29.29 25.97 -28.03
N ILE A 16 29.65 24.73 -27.71
CA ILE A 16 30.75 24.37 -26.80
C ILE A 16 31.65 23.38 -27.51
N THR A 17 32.96 23.54 -27.36
CA THR A 17 33.95 22.55 -27.82
C THR A 17 35.09 22.46 -26.82
N ARG A 18 35.32 21.25 -26.30
CA ARG A 18 36.43 20.96 -25.39
C ARG A 18 37.21 19.78 -25.95
N ASP A 19 38.47 20.03 -26.27
CA ASP A 19 39.40 19.01 -26.73
C ASP A 19 40.34 18.63 -25.58
N TYR A 20 40.33 17.35 -25.19
CA TYR A 20 41.11 16.84 -24.06
C TYR A 20 42.44 16.24 -24.51
N LEU A 21 42.49 15.62 -25.71
CA LEU A 21 43.65 14.84 -26.17
C LEU A 21 44.31 15.41 -27.43
N GLY A 22 43.65 16.28 -28.18
CA GLY A 22 44.21 16.89 -29.40
C GLY A 22 44.45 15.92 -30.56
N ASN A 23 43.92 14.69 -30.46
CA ASN A 23 44.18 13.62 -31.42
C ASN A 23 43.08 13.46 -32.49
N VAL A 24 41.96 14.18 -32.40
CA VAL A 24 40.85 14.13 -33.38
C VAL A 24 41.05 15.20 -34.47
N PRO A 25 40.74 14.94 -35.75
CA PRO A 25 40.90 15.92 -36.82
C PRO A 25 40.02 17.16 -36.60
N LYS A 26 40.53 18.33 -37.00
CA LYS A 26 39.74 19.57 -37.02
C LYS A 26 38.54 19.41 -37.97
N GLY A 27 37.38 19.94 -37.58
CA GLY A 27 36.12 19.81 -38.34
C GLY A 27 35.30 18.56 -38.03
N SER A 28 35.68 17.79 -37.00
CA SER A 28 34.94 16.62 -36.51
C SER A 28 33.45 16.89 -36.22
N SER A 29 33.11 18.09 -35.72
CA SER A 29 31.73 18.51 -35.43
C SER A 29 30.89 18.69 -36.70
N GLU A 30 31.47 19.20 -37.78
CA GLU A 30 30.80 19.34 -39.08
C GLU A 30 30.57 17.97 -39.74
N VAL A 31 31.57 17.09 -39.68
CA VAL A 31 31.48 15.71 -40.18
C VAL A 31 30.35 14.97 -39.44
N PHE A 32 30.32 15.08 -38.12
CA PHE A 32 29.23 14.54 -37.29
C PHE A 32 27.87 15.06 -37.73
N TYR A 33 27.69 16.38 -37.80
CA TYR A 33 26.39 16.98 -38.12
C TYR A 33 25.89 16.56 -39.50
N ARG A 34 26.79 16.57 -40.51
CA ARG A 34 26.46 16.12 -41.86
C ARG A 34 26.01 14.67 -41.87
N LYS A 35 26.70 13.77 -41.15
CA LYS A 35 26.34 12.36 -41.08
C LYS A 35 25.04 12.10 -40.33
N VAL A 36 24.79 12.80 -39.23
CA VAL A 36 23.53 12.66 -38.48
C VAL A 36 22.33 13.18 -39.26
N LYS A 37 22.51 14.26 -40.03
CA LYS A 37 21.43 14.88 -40.83
C LYS A 37 21.12 14.11 -42.11
N PHE A 38 22.15 13.59 -42.78
CA PHE A 38 22.05 12.84 -44.02
C PHE A 38 22.45 11.39 -43.78
N TRP A 39 21.77 10.74 -42.83
CA TRP A 39 22.02 9.34 -42.52
C TRP A 39 21.51 8.46 -43.67
N ASP A 40 22.33 7.52 -44.12
CA ASP A 40 22.08 6.69 -45.32
C ASP A 40 21.03 5.56 -45.08
N GLY A 41 20.30 5.58 -43.96
CA GLY A 41 19.28 4.58 -43.61
C GLY A 41 17.87 5.07 -43.93
N ASP A 42 17.12 4.31 -44.75
CA ASP A 42 15.76 4.61 -45.23
C ASP A 42 14.83 5.19 -44.14
N GLY A 43 14.75 6.53 -44.07
CA GLY A 43 13.87 7.26 -43.14
C GLY A 43 14.19 7.09 -41.65
N GLN A 44 15.37 6.59 -41.29
CA GLN A 44 15.78 6.35 -39.90
C GLN A 44 16.74 7.43 -39.38
N ASP A 45 16.55 7.81 -38.12
CA ASP A 45 17.51 8.65 -37.41
C ASP A 45 18.87 7.96 -37.30
N ALA A 46 19.95 8.75 -37.31
CA ALA A 46 21.29 8.22 -37.09
C ALA A 46 21.40 7.53 -35.72
N PRO A 47 22.10 6.38 -35.63
CA PRO A 47 22.27 5.66 -34.39
C PRO A 47 23.04 6.51 -33.36
N PRO A 48 22.86 6.28 -32.04
CA PRO A 48 23.57 7.01 -30.98
C PRO A 48 25.10 6.87 -31.04
N VAL A 49 25.59 5.81 -31.68
CA VAL A 49 27.02 5.51 -31.84
C VAL A 49 27.27 5.13 -33.29
N PHE A 50 28.24 5.78 -33.92
CA PHE A 50 28.69 5.44 -35.25
C PHE A 50 30.17 5.79 -35.44
N HIS A 51 30.79 5.24 -36.48
CA HIS A 51 32.21 5.40 -36.75
C HIS A 51 32.42 5.98 -38.15
N VAL A 52 33.28 6.99 -38.26
CA VAL A 52 33.65 7.65 -39.53
C VAL A 52 35.14 7.97 -39.48
N ASP A 53 35.88 7.56 -40.51
CA ASP A 53 37.28 7.95 -40.74
C ASP A 53 38.21 7.78 -39.51
N GLY A 54 38.08 6.67 -38.79
CA GLY A 54 38.91 6.36 -37.62
C GLY A 54 38.48 7.07 -36.33
N VAL A 55 37.32 7.72 -36.32
CA VAL A 55 36.74 8.41 -35.17
C VAL A 55 35.38 7.80 -34.83
N HIS A 56 35.22 7.39 -33.57
CA HIS A 56 33.95 7.00 -33.00
C HIS A 56 33.21 8.24 -32.50
N TYR A 57 31.97 8.41 -32.94
CA TYR A 57 31.05 9.46 -32.51
C TYR A 57 29.97 8.85 -31.63
N LEU A 58 29.82 9.39 -30.42
CA LEU A 58 28.79 8.99 -29.46
C LEU A 58 27.97 10.23 -29.12
N HIS A 59 26.65 10.17 -29.29
CA HIS A 59 25.80 11.35 -29.10
C HIS A 59 24.48 11.06 -28.40
N VAL A 60 23.98 12.09 -27.74
CA VAL A 60 22.65 12.14 -27.11
C VAL A 60 21.99 13.46 -27.51
N LYS A 61 20.71 13.39 -27.88
CA LYS A 61 19.87 14.57 -28.14
C LYS A 61 19.04 14.85 -26.90
N ASP A 62 19.24 15.98 -26.25
CA ASP A 62 18.46 16.42 -25.09
C ASP A 62 18.31 17.95 -25.07
N GLY A 63 17.18 18.46 -24.57
CA GLY A 63 16.94 19.91 -24.47
C GLY A 63 16.94 20.67 -25.80
N GLY A 64 16.82 19.96 -26.93
CA GLY A 64 16.98 20.53 -28.27
C GLY A 64 18.45 20.83 -28.64
N VAL A 65 19.44 20.32 -27.91
CA VAL A 65 20.86 20.36 -28.30
C VAL A 65 21.39 18.93 -28.50
N MET A 66 22.52 18.80 -29.19
CA MET A 66 23.21 17.52 -29.38
C MET A 66 24.50 17.52 -28.58
N LEU A 67 24.61 16.65 -27.59
CA LEU A 67 25.82 16.43 -26.81
C LEU A 67 26.60 15.29 -27.46
N VAL A 68 27.86 15.54 -27.79
CA VAL A 68 28.66 14.60 -28.57
C VAL A 68 30.02 14.43 -27.92
N ALA A 69 30.45 13.18 -27.76
CA ALA A 69 31.81 12.81 -27.42
C ALA A 69 32.42 12.03 -28.58
N THR A 70 33.69 12.28 -28.84
CA THR A 70 34.47 11.57 -29.85
C THR A 70 35.65 10.84 -29.22
N THR A 71 36.00 9.70 -29.79
CA THR A 71 37.18 8.95 -29.38
C THR A 71 37.78 8.19 -30.56
N ARG A 72 39.10 8.01 -30.55
CA ARG A 72 39.82 7.09 -31.47
C ARG A 72 40.11 5.74 -30.82
N ASP A 73 39.95 5.66 -29.51
CA ASP A 73 40.22 4.45 -28.74
C ASP A 73 38.97 3.59 -28.66
N ASN A 74 39.16 2.29 -28.42
CA ASN A 74 38.07 1.36 -28.15
C ASN A 74 37.56 1.54 -26.70
N VAL A 75 36.67 2.50 -26.50
CA VAL A 75 36.02 2.78 -25.21
C VAL A 75 34.63 2.14 -25.16
N SER A 76 34.21 1.70 -23.97
CA SER A 76 32.84 1.22 -23.75
C SER A 76 31.81 2.29 -24.14
N PRO A 77 30.95 2.05 -25.15
CA PRO A 77 29.97 3.04 -25.57
C PRO A 77 28.97 3.40 -24.47
N SER A 78 28.61 2.43 -23.63
CA SER A 78 27.69 2.64 -22.51
C SER A 78 28.22 3.65 -21.50
N LEU A 79 29.53 3.62 -21.21
CA LEU A 79 30.18 4.56 -20.29
C LEU A 79 30.07 6.00 -20.81
N VAL A 80 30.39 6.20 -22.09
CA VAL A 80 30.38 7.53 -22.71
C VAL A 80 28.96 8.06 -22.86
N LEU A 81 28.00 7.21 -23.27
CA LEU A 81 26.59 7.62 -23.38
C LEU A 81 26.00 8.00 -22.01
N GLU A 82 26.35 7.27 -20.95
CA GLU A 82 25.94 7.63 -19.59
C GLU A 82 26.58 8.93 -19.13
N LEU A 83 27.88 9.13 -19.38
CA LEU A 83 28.56 10.39 -19.09
C LEU A 83 27.90 11.57 -19.82
N LEU A 84 27.56 11.43 -21.10
CA LEU A 84 26.90 12.49 -21.87
C LEU A 84 25.54 12.86 -21.26
N ARG A 85 24.75 11.87 -20.83
CA ARG A 85 23.49 12.10 -20.11
C ARG A 85 23.72 12.80 -18.77
N ARG A 86 24.74 12.37 -18.03
CA ARG A 86 25.09 12.93 -16.73
C ARG A 86 25.57 14.38 -16.85
N VAL A 87 26.41 14.70 -17.83
CA VAL A 87 26.82 16.07 -18.17
C VAL A 87 25.60 16.92 -18.55
N GLY A 88 24.68 16.40 -19.36
CA GLY A 88 23.41 17.07 -19.66
C GLY A 88 22.58 17.37 -18.41
N GLY A 89 22.53 16.41 -17.47
CA GLY A 89 21.91 16.56 -16.15
C GLY A 89 22.57 17.66 -15.31
N ILE A 90 23.90 17.63 -15.15
CA ILE A 90 24.66 18.64 -14.40
C ILE A 90 24.43 20.04 -14.97
N ILE A 91 24.48 20.20 -16.30
CA ILE A 91 24.21 21.48 -16.95
C ILE A 91 22.78 21.95 -16.62
N LYS A 92 21.80 21.04 -16.64
CA LYS A 92 20.41 21.33 -16.28
C LYS A 92 20.26 21.70 -14.80
N ASP A 93 21.00 21.06 -13.91
CA ASP A 93 20.95 21.32 -12.46
C ASP A 93 21.52 22.71 -12.11
N TYR A 94 22.59 23.12 -12.79
CA TYR A 94 23.21 24.44 -12.58
C TYR A 94 22.48 25.56 -13.33
N CYS A 95 22.17 25.36 -14.61
CA CYS A 95 21.57 26.38 -15.48
C CYS A 95 20.03 26.40 -15.44
N GLY A 96 19.42 25.41 -14.79
CA GLY A 96 17.98 25.19 -14.65
C GLY A 96 17.31 24.49 -15.83
N LEU A 97 17.81 24.67 -17.05
CA LEU A 97 17.32 23.99 -18.24
C LEU A 97 18.44 23.79 -19.26
N LEU A 98 18.38 22.67 -19.99
CA LEU A 98 19.27 22.41 -21.10
C LEU A 98 18.61 22.93 -22.38
N SER A 99 19.16 23.99 -22.96
CA SER A 99 18.75 24.54 -24.27
C SER A 99 19.90 25.33 -24.90
N GLU A 100 19.82 25.61 -26.20
CA GLU A 100 20.83 26.42 -26.88
C GLU A 100 21.03 27.79 -26.21
N GLU A 101 19.94 28.46 -25.81
CA GLU A 101 20.02 29.77 -25.15
C GLU A 101 20.70 29.68 -23.78
N ALA A 102 20.39 28.63 -23.00
CA ALA A 102 20.98 28.41 -21.69
C ALA A 102 22.48 28.13 -21.79
N VAL A 103 22.89 27.29 -22.75
CA VAL A 103 24.29 26.96 -22.99
C VAL A 103 25.07 28.19 -23.46
N ARG A 104 24.51 29.00 -24.37
CA ARG A 104 25.17 30.23 -24.85
C ARG A 104 25.35 31.29 -23.77
N LYS A 105 24.42 31.40 -22.82
CA LYS A 105 24.51 32.39 -21.73
C LYS A 105 25.41 31.93 -20.58
N ASN A 106 25.55 30.62 -20.38
CA ASN A 106 26.33 30.03 -19.30
C ASN A 106 27.62 29.33 -19.80
N PHE A 107 28.16 29.72 -20.96
CA PHE A 107 29.26 28.99 -21.58
C PHE A 107 30.52 28.91 -20.71
N VAL A 108 30.84 29.97 -19.94
CA VAL A 108 31.97 30.01 -19.01
C VAL A 108 31.81 28.96 -17.92
N LEU A 109 30.64 28.94 -17.28
CA LEU A 109 30.27 27.95 -16.26
C LEU A 109 30.31 26.52 -16.83
N ILE A 110 29.85 26.32 -18.06
CA ILE A 110 29.87 24.99 -18.69
C ILE A 110 31.31 24.53 -18.96
N TYR A 111 32.23 25.42 -19.36
CA TYR A 111 33.64 25.05 -19.49
C TYR A 111 34.25 24.63 -18.14
N GLU A 112 33.94 25.37 -17.08
CA GLU A 112 34.37 25.03 -15.72
C GLU A 112 33.83 23.67 -15.28
N LEU A 113 32.53 23.41 -15.48
CA LEU A 113 31.92 22.12 -15.20
C LEU A 113 32.57 20.98 -16.01
N LEU A 114 32.88 21.20 -17.28
CA LEU A 114 33.51 20.17 -18.12
C LEU A 114 34.94 19.84 -17.71
N ASP A 115 35.67 20.82 -17.18
CA ASP A 115 37.05 20.63 -16.69
C ASP A 115 37.07 19.88 -15.35
N GLU A 116 36.08 20.08 -14.49
CA GLU A 116 35.95 19.33 -13.23
C GLU A 116 35.35 17.92 -13.43
N VAL A 117 34.46 17.74 -14.41
CA VAL A 117 33.81 16.44 -14.68
C VAL A 117 34.72 15.50 -15.46
N VAL A 118 35.56 16.02 -16.35
CA VAL A 118 36.43 15.22 -17.22
C VAL A 118 37.83 15.83 -17.24
N ASP A 119 38.81 15.06 -16.78
CA ASP A 119 40.22 15.43 -16.86
C ASP A 119 40.97 14.47 -17.79
N TYR A 120 41.69 15.04 -18.77
CA TYR A 120 42.43 14.30 -19.80
C TYR A 120 41.62 13.18 -20.48
N GLY A 121 40.31 13.40 -20.66
CA GLY A 121 39.39 12.44 -21.26
C GLY A 121 38.86 11.35 -20.31
N TYR A 122 39.31 11.34 -19.05
CA TYR A 122 38.84 10.45 -17.99
C TYR A 122 37.74 11.12 -17.16
N PRO A 123 36.56 10.48 -17.03
CA PRO A 123 35.52 10.95 -16.11
C PRO A 123 36.03 10.94 -14.67
N GLN A 124 35.86 12.07 -13.98
CA GLN A 124 36.23 12.26 -12.58
C GLN A 124 34.97 12.22 -11.71
N ASN A 125 34.54 13.37 -11.18
CA ASN A 125 33.36 13.50 -10.35
C ASN A 125 32.17 13.98 -11.17
N SER A 126 31.07 13.23 -11.10
CA SER A 126 29.84 13.55 -11.83
C SER A 126 28.65 13.85 -10.92
N SER A 127 28.85 14.13 -9.63
CA SER A 127 27.79 14.61 -8.73
C SER A 127 27.73 16.14 -8.76
N SER A 128 26.55 16.68 -9.06
CA SER A 128 26.31 18.12 -9.12
C SER A 128 26.65 18.80 -7.78
N GLU A 129 26.40 18.14 -6.66
CA GLU A 129 26.63 18.58 -5.29
C GLU A 129 28.10 18.57 -4.93
N ALA A 130 28.83 17.52 -5.30
CA ALA A 130 30.25 17.42 -5.03
C ALA A 130 31.06 18.41 -5.85
N LEU A 131 30.58 18.78 -7.05
CA LEU A 131 31.16 19.84 -7.87
C LEU A 131 31.00 21.24 -7.27
N LYS A 132 30.03 21.43 -6.37
CA LYS A 132 29.67 22.77 -5.84
C LYS A 132 30.84 23.50 -5.18
N GLU A 133 31.77 22.78 -4.56
CA GLU A 133 32.93 23.37 -3.90
C GLU A 133 34.02 23.84 -4.87
N PHE A 134 33.98 23.34 -6.11
CA PHE A 134 34.98 23.60 -7.15
C PHE A 134 34.49 24.60 -8.21
N ILE A 135 33.17 24.83 -8.29
CA ILE A 135 32.57 25.75 -9.25
C ILE A 135 32.38 27.14 -8.65
N LEU A 136 32.99 28.14 -9.27
CA LEU A 136 33.01 29.53 -8.81
C LEU A 136 32.01 30.42 -9.57
N ASN A 137 31.66 30.10 -10.81
CA ASN A 137 30.80 30.95 -11.62
C ASN A 137 29.31 30.80 -11.25
N GLU A 138 28.61 31.93 -11.11
CA GLU A 138 27.18 31.93 -10.85
C GLU A 138 26.35 31.71 -12.14
N PRO A 139 25.30 30.89 -12.09
CA PRO A 139 24.49 30.57 -13.25
C PRO A 139 23.50 31.69 -13.54
N THR A 140 23.40 32.07 -14.80
CA THR A 140 22.33 32.93 -15.32
C THR A 140 21.10 32.07 -15.62
N ILE A 141 20.18 32.00 -14.64
CA ILE A 141 18.95 31.21 -14.76
C ILE A 141 18.00 31.87 -15.76
N LEU A 142 17.63 31.14 -16.81
CA LEU A 142 16.62 31.57 -17.76
C LEU A 142 15.22 31.31 -17.21
N LYS A 143 14.42 32.36 -17.14
CA LYS A 143 12.98 32.19 -16.87
C LYS A 143 12.40 31.39 -18.03
N PRO A 144 11.71 30.26 -17.76
CA PRO A 144 11.06 29.51 -18.83
C PRO A 144 10.10 30.45 -19.55
N ARG A 145 10.28 30.56 -20.87
CA ARG A 145 9.39 31.34 -21.73
C ARG A 145 7.97 30.81 -21.50
N LYS A 146 7.08 31.65 -20.97
CA LYS A 146 5.66 31.31 -20.83
C LYS A 146 5.15 30.96 -22.23
N ALA A 147 5.03 29.68 -22.54
CA ALA A 147 4.28 29.26 -23.71
C ALA A 147 2.89 29.86 -23.55
N ALA A 148 2.45 30.63 -24.56
CA ALA A 148 1.11 31.20 -24.58
C ALA A 148 0.11 30.05 -24.35
N SER A 149 -0.52 30.08 -23.19
CA SER A 149 -1.41 29.04 -22.71
C SER A 149 -2.63 28.97 -23.62
N SER A 150 -2.76 27.91 -24.41
CA SER A 150 -4.07 27.45 -24.84
C SER A 150 -4.85 27.06 -23.58
N ALA A 151 -5.84 27.87 -23.23
CA ALA A 151 -6.59 27.85 -21.96
C ALA A 151 -7.59 26.67 -21.84
N LEU A 152 -7.16 25.43 -22.08
CA LEU A 152 -8.03 24.24 -22.04
C LEU A 152 -7.55 23.09 -21.14
N PHE A 153 -6.44 23.24 -20.43
CA PHE A 153 -5.95 22.25 -19.45
C PHE A 153 -5.69 22.88 -18.08
N ASN A 154 -6.76 23.35 -17.42
CA ASN A 154 -6.73 23.78 -16.02
C ASN A 154 -7.81 23.03 -15.22
N THR A 155 -7.63 21.74 -14.98
CA THR A 155 -8.33 20.99 -13.91
C THR A 155 -7.62 19.72 -13.43
N VAL A 156 -6.40 19.43 -13.91
CA VAL A 156 -5.54 18.42 -13.27
C VAL A 156 -4.66 19.15 -12.27
N GLY A 157 -4.72 18.71 -11.00
CA GLY A 157 -4.04 19.36 -9.88
C GLY A 157 -2.60 19.72 -10.22
N LYS A 158 -2.16 20.87 -9.72
CA LYS A 158 -0.75 21.27 -9.71
C LYS A 158 0.11 20.05 -9.42
N GLY A 159 0.75 19.51 -10.45
CA GLY A 159 1.97 18.73 -10.27
C GLY A 159 2.96 19.61 -9.51
N PRO A 160 3.97 19.03 -8.85
CA PRO A 160 4.93 19.84 -8.13
C PRO A 160 5.55 20.80 -9.14
N THR A 161 5.19 22.08 -9.04
CA THR A 161 5.92 23.16 -9.66
C THR A 161 7.25 23.16 -8.93
N GLY A 162 8.17 22.31 -9.39
CA GLY A 162 9.55 22.34 -8.99
C GLY A 162 10.01 23.76 -9.26
N VAL A 163 10.19 24.53 -8.20
CA VAL A 163 11.06 25.70 -8.25
C VAL A 163 12.39 25.10 -8.66
N ILE A 164 12.78 25.29 -9.92
CA ILE A 164 14.08 24.88 -10.43
C ILE A 164 15.08 25.78 -9.71
N LYS A 165 15.54 25.33 -8.54
CA LYS A 165 16.60 25.98 -7.79
C LYS A 165 17.91 25.42 -8.31
N SER A 166 18.83 26.31 -8.63
CA SER A 166 20.19 25.91 -8.96
C SER A 166 20.82 25.20 -7.77
N VAL A 167 21.67 24.20 -8.02
CA VAL A 167 22.43 23.49 -6.99
C VAL A 167 23.27 24.45 -6.12
N LEU A 168 23.63 25.61 -6.67
CA LEU A 168 24.35 26.67 -5.95
C LEU A 168 23.49 27.41 -4.91
N ASP A 169 22.16 27.41 -5.05
CA ASP A 169 21.19 28.11 -4.19
C ASP A 169 20.85 27.34 -2.89
N THR A 170 21.72 26.40 -2.49
CA THR A 170 21.55 25.48 -1.35
C THR A 170 22.25 25.95 -0.07
N GLN A 171 22.63 27.23 0.06
CA GLN A 171 23.01 27.77 1.37
C GLN A 171 21.77 27.88 2.28
N ARG A 172 21.41 26.77 2.93
CA ARG A 172 20.39 26.70 3.96
C ARG A 172 21.06 26.84 5.33
N THR A 173 21.58 28.03 5.61
CA THR A 173 21.99 28.44 6.96
C THR A 173 20.87 29.14 7.73
N ASP A 174 19.76 29.48 7.07
CA ASP A 174 18.67 30.22 7.70
C ASP A 174 17.55 29.32 8.21
N GLY A 175 17.42 29.27 9.55
CA GLY A 175 16.38 28.59 10.32
C GLY A 175 14.95 29.11 10.13
N GLY A 176 14.61 29.65 8.96
CA GLY A 176 13.29 30.18 8.63
C GLY A 176 12.36 29.19 7.90
N ARG A 177 12.87 28.09 7.37
CA ARG A 177 12.08 27.08 6.63
C ARG A 177 11.99 25.78 7.43
N ARG A 178 10.80 25.16 7.48
CA ARG A 178 10.58 23.92 8.23
C ARG A 178 11.33 22.76 7.56
N ASP A 179 11.93 21.90 8.38
CA ASP A 179 12.59 20.69 7.89
C ASP A 179 11.54 19.65 7.52
N GLU A 180 11.62 19.17 6.28
CA GLU A 180 10.64 18.25 5.70
C GLU A 180 11.29 17.28 4.73
N ILE A 181 10.74 16.06 4.67
CA ILE A 181 11.14 15.03 3.72
C ILE A 181 9.89 14.36 3.14
N PHE A 182 9.89 14.21 1.82
CA PHE A 182 8.83 13.53 1.07
C PHE A 182 9.40 12.29 0.39
N VAL A 183 8.73 11.15 0.54
CA VAL A 183 9.07 9.90 -0.14
C VAL A 183 7.88 9.49 -0.99
N ASP A 184 8.09 9.48 -2.30
CA ASP A 184 7.08 9.18 -3.29
C ASP A 184 7.42 7.86 -3.96
N ILE A 185 6.58 6.84 -3.75
CA ILE A 185 6.68 5.58 -4.49
C ILE A 185 5.81 5.73 -5.72
N VAL A 186 6.46 5.91 -6.88
CA VAL A 186 5.80 6.16 -8.15
C VAL A 186 5.91 4.92 -9.03
N GLU A 187 4.78 4.32 -9.37
CA GLU A 187 4.70 3.15 -10.22
C GLU A 187 4.06 3.48 -11.57
N ARG A 188 4.71 3.03 -12.63
CA ARG A 188 4.26 3.12 -14.01
C ARG A 188 3.89 1.74 -14.49
N ILE A 189 2.60 1.53 -14.72
CA ILE A 189 2.07 0.24 -15.14
C ILE A 189 1.98 0.15 -16.65
N SER A 190 2.57 -0.91 -17.19
CA SER A 190 2.41 -1.34 -18.57
C SER A 190 1.65 -2.67 -18.60
N CYS A 191 0.44 -2.70 -19.15
CA CYS A 191 -0.39 -3.90 -19.19
C CYS A 191 -1.13 -4.03 -20.53
N THR A 192 -0.99 -5.19 -21.18
CA THR A 192 -1.67 -5.48 -22.45
C THR A 192 -2.77 -6.51 -22.23
N PHE A 193 -3.99 -6.19 -22.65
CA PHE A 193 -5.16 -7.06 -22.54
C PHE A 193 -5.54 -7.64 -23.90
N ASN A 194 -6.15 -8.82 -23.88
CA ASN A 194 -6.93 -9.32 -25.01
C ASN A 194 -8.38 -8.82 -24.94
N GLN A 195 -9.17 -9.05 -26.00
CA GLN A 195 -10.59 -8.65 -26.08
C GLN A 195 -11.48 -9.18 -24.93
N THR A 196 -11.09 -10.30 -24.30
CA THR A 196 -11.82 -10.90 -23.18
C THR A 196 -11.40 -10.35 -21.81
N GLY A 197 -10.46 -9.40 -21.75
CA GLY A 197 -9.96 -8.81 -20.51
C GLY A 197 -8.87 -9.62 -19.81
N TYR A 198 -8.30 -10.64 -20.46
CA TYR A 198 -7.16 -11.41 -19.95
C TYR A 198 -5.84 -10.67 -20.23
N VAL A 199 -4.93 -10.68 -19.26
CA VAL A 199 -3.63 -10.02 -19.33
C VAL A 199 -2.65 -10.87 -20.13
N THR A 200 -2.10 -10.33 -21.21
CA THR A 200 -1.10 -11.01 -22.05
C THR A 200 0.32 -10.67 -21.64
N ALA A 201 0.55 -9.44 -21.21
CA ALA A 201 1.85 -8.96 -20.73
C ALA A 201 1.61 -7.87 -19.69
N SER A 202 2.37 -7.93 -18.59
CA SER A 202 2.30 -6.99 -17.48
C SER A 202 3.71 -6.66 -17.00
N GLN A 203 3.95 -5.39 -16.77
CA GLN A 203 5.20 -4.86 -16.23
C GLN A 203 4.91 -3.63 -15.38
N ILE A 204 5.60 -3.53 -14.25
CA ILE A 204 5.61 -2.38 -13.36
C ILE A 204 7.02 -1.81 -13.39
N ASP A 205 7.13 -0.54 -13.78
CA ASP A 205 8.36 0.25 -13.65
C ASP A 205 8.14 1.22 -12.48
N GLY A 206 8.80 0.97 -11.36
CA GLY A 206 8.66 1.75 -10.14
C GLY A 206 9.89 2.59 -9.83
N ALA A 207 9.67 3.71 -9.16
CA ALA A 207 10.73 4.59 -8.66
C ALA A 207 10.35 5.11 -7.27
N ILE A 208 11.29 5.03 -6.33
CA ILE A 208 11.23 5.72 -5.05
C ILE A 208 11.90 7.07 -5.24
N GLN A 209 11.12 8.15 -5.30
CA GLN A 209 11.61 9.51 -5.39
C GLN A 209 11.62 10.15 -4.00
N VAL A 210 12.73 10.77 -3.63
CA VAL A 210 12.89 11.45 -2.34
C VAL A 210 13.05 12.95 -2.61
N LYS A 211 12.30 13.76 -1.86
CA LYS A 211 12.49 15.21 -1.79
C LYS A 211 12.94 15.54 -0.39
N SER A 212 14.25 15.72 -0.22
CA SER A 212 14.84 16.04 1.07
C SER A 212 15.02 17.55 1.19
N TYR A 213 14.50 18.11 2.27
CA TYR A 213 14.68 19.52 2.62
C TYR A 213 15.14 19.67 4.08
N LEU A 214 16.02 18.77 4.52
CA LEU A 214 16.50 18.66 5.90
C LEU A 214 17.75 19.52 6.13
N ALA A 215 17.75 20.34 7.19
CA ALA A 215 18.90 21.16 7.53
C ALA A 215 20.09 20.31 7.98
N GLY A 216 21.22 20.48 7.28
CA GLY A 216 22.49 19.78 7.55
C GLY A 216 22.60 18.38 6.95
N ASN A 217 21.69 17.99 6.05
CA ASN A 217 21.69 16.70 5.34
C ASN A 217 22.00 15.50 6.25
N PRO A 218 21.24 15.30 7.34
CA PRO A 218 21.45 14.18 8.25
C PRO A 218 21.26 12.85 7.52
N ALA A 219 21.95 11.80 7.98
CA ALA A 219 21.73 10.46 7.46
C ALA A 219 20.29 10.00 7.71
N ILE A 220 19.72 9.23 6.80
CA ILE A 220 18.37 8.68 6.88
C ILE A 220 18.41 7.17 6.63
N CYS A 221 17.49 6.46 7.26
CA CYS A 221 17.27 5.03 7.05
C CYS A 221 15.84 4.82 6.57
N LEU A 222 15.68 4.23 5.39
CA LEU A 222 14.39 3.86 4.79
C LEU A 222 14.28 2.34 4.73
N ALA A 223 13.37 1.75 5.50
CA ALA A 223 13.13 0.31 5.46
C ALA A 223 11.95 -0.04 4.55
N LEU A 224 12.17 -1.00 3.66
CA LEU A 224 11.17 -1.58 2.77
C LEU A 224 10.60 -2.87 3.38
N ASN A 225 9.76 -3.59 2.62
CA ASN A 225 9.17 -4.85 3.09
C ASN A 225 10.25 -5.89 3.46
N ASP A 226 10.05 -6.63 4.56
CA ASP A 226 10.97 -7.69 5.00
C ASP A 226 11.01 -8.88 4.02
N ASN A 227 9.90 -9.10 3.32
CA ASN A 227 9.72 -10.15 2.34
C ASN A 227 10.00 -9.66 0.90
N LEU A 228 10.75 -8.57 0.73
CA LEU A 228 11.19 -8.11 -0.57
C LEU A 228 12.23 -9.07 -1.16
N ALA A 229 11.93 -9.64 -2.32
CA ALA A 229 12.83 -10.50 -3.07
C ALA A 229 13.17 -9.85 -4.42
N ILE A 230 14.46 -9.89 -4.79
CA ILE A 230 14.98 -9.29 -6.02
C ILE A 230 15.65 -10.39 -6.85
N GLY A 231 15.26 -10.49 -8.12
CA GLY A 231 15.81 -11.44 -9.09
C GLY A 231 15.06 -12.78 -9.19
N ARG A 232 15.00 -13.33 -10.40
CA ARG A 232 14.62 -14.73 -10.64
C ARG A 232 15.79 -15.63 -10.26
N ARG A 233 15.70 -16.34 -9.13
CA ARG A 233 16.60 -17.49 -8.89
C ARG A 233 16.11 -18.67 -9.73
N GLU A 234 16.67 -18.84 -10.93
CA GLU A 234 16.56 -20.11 -11.67
C GLU A 234 17.25 -21.22 -10.85
N GLY A 235 16.49 -22.24 -10.45
CA GLY A 235 17.04 -23.52 -9.98
C GLY A 235 17.47 -23.63 -8.51
N GLY A 236 17.30 -22.61 -7.68
CA GLY A 236 17.57 -22.68 -6.24
C GLY A 236 16.29 -22.46 -5.44
N ALA A 237 15.89 -23.42 -4.61
CA ALA A 237 14.92 -23.18 -3.54
C ALA A 237 15.30 -21.85 -2.88
N ALA A 238 14.40 -20.86 -2.93
CA ALA A 238 14.59 -19.60 -2.23
C ALA A 238 14.91 -19.96 -0.79
N SER A 239 16.16 -19.73 -0.40
CA SER A 239 16.67 -20.03 0.93
C SER A 239 15.76 -19.33 1.93
N THR A 240 14.94 -20.14 2.59
CA THR A 240 13.97 -19.79 3.62
C THR A 240 14.74 -19.31 4.85
N PHE A 241 15.24 -18.09 4.81
CA PHE A 241 15.60 -17.34 6.00
C PHE A 241 14.69 -16.11 6.03
N GLY A 242 13.59 -16.21 6.78
CA GLY A 242 12.79 -15.05 7.21
C GLY A 242 11.33 -14.98 6.75
N GLY A 243 10.90 -15.77 5.77
CA GLY A 243 9.52 -15.73 5.25
C GLY A 243 8.56 -16.66 6.01
N GLY A 244 7.81 -16.13 6.97
CA GLY A 244 6.67 -16.83 7.57
C GLY A 244 5.53 -16.99 6.55
N TYR A 245 4.92 -18.18 6.49
CA TYR A 245 3.78 -18.50 5.63
C TYR A 245 2.66 -17.46 5.80
N GLY A 246 2.39 -16.68 4.75
CA GLY A 246 1.24 -15.74 4.70
C GLY A 246 1.57 -14.32 4.25
N SER A 247 2.83 -13.88 4.26
CA SER A 247 3.20 -12.57 3.69
C SER A 247 3.50 -12.73 2.19
N GLU A 248 2.58 -12.28 1.34
CA GLU A 248 2.73 -12.33 -0.12
C GLU A 248 4.02 -11.62 -0.53
N VAL A 249 4.99 -12.40 -1.01
CA VAL A 249 6.35 -11.95 -1.31
C VAL A 249 6.30 -10.85 -2.36
N VAL A 250 6.89 -9.69 -2.06
CA VAL A 250 7.06 -8.63 -3.05
C VAL A 250 8.24 -9.03 -3.93
N MET A 251 7.92 -9.44 -5.16
CA MET A 251 8.91 -9.92 -6.12
C MET A 251 9.25 -8.80 -7.12
N LEU A 252 10.52 -8.41 -7.13
CA LEU A 252 11.10 -7.52 -8.12
C LEU A 252 12.05 -8.32 -9.02
N ASP A 253 12.10 -7.98 -10.31
CA ASP A 253 13.09 -8.56 -11.22
C ASP A 253 14.48 -8.01 -10.94
N ASP A 254 14.55 -6.68 -10.82
CA ASP A 254 15.77 -5.95 -10.53
C ASP A 254 15.45 -4.61 -9.89
N CYS A 255 16.47 -4.03 -9.27
CA CYS A 255 16.45 -2.67 -8.79
C CYS A 255 17.82 -2.03 -8.94
N ASN A 256 17.84 -0.71 -9.11
CA ASN A 256 19.03 0.12 -9.03
C ASN A 256 18.87 1.11 -7.87
N PHE A 257 20.01 1.56 -7.33
CA PHE A 257 20.06 2.47 -6.21
C PHE A 257 20.82 3.74 -6.58
N HIS A 258 20.48 4.83 -5.91
CA HIS A 258 21.25 6.06 -5.95
C HIS A 258 22.64 5.84 -5.35
N GLU A 259 23.63 6.57 -5.85
CA GLU A 259 25.04 6.47 -5.43
C GLU A 259 25.27 6.80 -3.94
N SER A 260 24.36 7.56 -3.33
CA SER A 260 24.44 7.93 -1.91
C SER A 260 24.00 6.82 -0.94
N VAL A 261 23.52 5.68 -1.44
CA VAL A 261 22.96 4.59 -0.64
C VAL A 261 24.04 3.57 -0.27
N SER A 262 24.17 3.27 1.02
CA SER A 262 24.88 2.07 1.48
C SER A 262 23.97 0.85 1.39
N LEU A 263 24.49 -0.21 0.77
CA LEU A 263 23.80 -1.49 0.60
C LEU A 263 24.13 -2.49 1.71
N ASP A 264 24.99 -2.14 2.66
CA ASP A 264 25.49 -3.06 3.70
C ASP A 264 24.36 -3.68 4.54
N ARG A 265 23.31 -2.89 4.80
CA ARG A 265 22.11 -3.31 5.56
C ARG A 265 20.95 -3.74 4.68
N PHE A 266 21.04 -3.55 3.36
CA PHE A 266 19.94 -3.84 2.45
C PHE A 266 19.70 -5.34 2.29
N ASP A 267 20.78 -6.13 2.22
CA ASP A 267 20.67 -7.58 2.01
C ASP A 267 20.08 -8.34 3.20
N ALA A 268 20.30 -7.85 4.43
CA ALA A 268 19.83 -8.50 5.66
C ALA A 268 18.48 -7.94 6.15
N GLU A 269 18.29 -6.63 6.10
CA GLU A 269 17.14 -5.97 6.72
C GLU A 269 16.20 -5.27 5.73
N ARG A 270 16.55 -5.23 4.43
CA ARG A 270 15.87 -4.41 3.40
C ARG A 270 15.79 -2.93 3.80
N THR A 271 16.82 -2.46 4.51
CA THR A 271 16.98 -1.08 4.96
C THR A 271 18.01 -0.37 4.07
N LEU A 272 17.60 0.76 3.49
CA LEU A 272 18.46 1.67 2.73
C LEU A 272 18.95 2.78 3.65
N GLU A 273 20.27 2.86 3.86
CA GLU A 273 20.90 3.93 4.64
C GLU A 273 21.60 4.89 3.68
N LEU A 274 21.35 6.20 3.82
CA LEU A 274 21.98 7.21 2.97
C LEU A 274 22.08 8.58 3.66
N LYS A 275 22.99 9.42 3.16
CA LYS A 275 22.91 10.87 3.35
C LYS A 275 22.24 11.47 2.11
N PRO A 276 21.00 11.97 2.21
CA PRO A 276 20.26 12.43 1.05
C PRO A 276 20.86 13.73 0.50
N PRO A 277 21.03 13.86 -0.83
CA PRO A 277 21.19 15.15 -1.47
C PRO A 277 20.03 16.10 -1.14
N ASP A 278 20.27 17.42 -1.15
CA ASP A 278 19.20 18.43 -0.96
C ASP A 278 18.38 18.53 -2.25
N GLY A 279 17.06 18.57 -2.14
CA GLY A 279 16.16 18.59 -3.28
C GLY A 279 15.60 17.21 -3.66
N GLU A 280 15.27 17.06 -4.94
CA GLU A 280 14.54 15.90 -5.49
C GLU A 280 15.49 14.97 -6.24
N PHE A 281 15.52 13.70 -5.86
CA PHE A 281 16.32 12.67 -6.52
C PHE A 281 15.60 11.31 -6.49
N ALA A 282 15.97 10.43 -7.42
CA ALA A 282 15.49 9.04 -7.44
C ALA A 282 16.39 8.19 -6.54
N LEU A 283 15.87 7.71 -5.42
CA LEU A 283 16.57 6.88 -4.46
C LEU A 283 16.80 5.45 -4.98
N MET A 284 15.76 4.88 -5.59
CA MET A 284 15.75 3.51 -6.09
C MET A 284 14.81 3.42 -7.26
N ASN A 285 15.21 2.81 -8.37
CA ASN A 285 14.27 2.37 -9.41
C ASN A 285 14.20 0.85 -9.39
N TYR A 286 13.02 0.32 -9.68
CA TYR A 286 12.77 -1.11 -9.68
C TYR A 286 11.85 -1.51 -10.81
N ARG A 287 11.97 -2.77 -11.20
CA ARG A 287 11.13 -3.37 -12.22
C ARG A 287 10.52 -4.66 -11.71
N SER A 288 9.27 -4.91 -12.07
CA SER A 288 8.59 -6.18 -11.80
C SER A 288 7.75 -6.61 -13.00
N THR A 289 8.01 -7.81 -13.51
CA THR A 289 7.24 -8.51 -14.55
C THR A 289 6.42 -9.65 -13.98
N TYR A 290 6.35 -9.76 -12.65
CA TYR A 290 5.53 -10.74 -11.96
C TYR A 290 4.04 -10.41 -12.12
N ASP A 291 3.21 -11.45 -12.03
CA ASP A 291 1.76 -11.29 -12.11
C ASP A 291 1.26 -10.43 -10.96
N PHE A 292 0.55 -9.35 -11.30
CA PHE A 292 -0.16 -8.51 -10.34
C PHE A 292 -1.60 -8.31 -10.82
N ARG A 293 -2.49 -7.89 -9.91
CA ARG A 293 -3.87 -7.57 -10.28
C ARG A 293 -3.93 -6.19 -10.93
N PRO A 294 -4.26 -6.06 -12.22
CA PRO A 294 -4.31 -4.76 -12.87
C PRO A 294 -5.46 -3.91 -12.30
N PRO A 295 -5.26 -2.60 -12.09
CA PRO A 295 -6.28 -1.74 -11.47
C PRO A 295 -7.52 -1.55 -12.35
N PHE A 296 -7.40 -1.73 -13.67
CA PHE A 296 -8.54 -1.66 -14.58
C PHE A 296 -8.60 -2.87 -15.51
N LYS A 297 -9.78 -3.47 -15.68
CA LYS A 297 -10.03 -4.46 -16.73
C LYS A 297 -10.95 -3.89 -17.77
N VAL A 298 -10.64 -4.18 -19.03
CA VAL A 298 -11.38 -3.65 -20.17
C VAL A 298 -11.88 -4.79 -21.01
N TYR A 299 -13.19 -4.80 -21.22
CA TYR A 299 -13.90 -5.74 -22.06
C TYR A 299 -14.48 -4.96 -23.22
N THR A 300 -14.31 -5.48 -24.43
CA THR A 300 -14.77 -4.79 -25.63
C THR A 300 -15.31 -5.77 -26.66
N THR A 301 -16.43 -5.39 -27.29
CA THR A 301 -17.08 -6.17 -28.34
C THR A 301 -17.47 -5.23 -29.48
N ILE A 302 -17.24 -5.66 -30.72
CA ILE A 302 -17.64 -4.92 -31.93
C ILE A 302 -18.64 -5.76 -32.72
N GLU A 303 -19.83 -5.21 -32.89
CA GLU A 303 -20.94 -5.83 -33.62
C GLU A 303 -21.43 -4.91 -34.74
N GLU A 304 -21.99 -5.51 -35.78
CA GLU A 304 -22.79 -4.78 -36.77
C GLU A 304 -24.14 -4.41 -36.16
N ASP A 305 -24.67 -3.23 -36.49
CA ASP A 305 -26.01 -2.86 -36.03
C ASP A 305 -27.06 -3.73 -36.73
N ARG A 306 -28.00 -4.28 -35.94
CA ARG A 306 -29.01 -5.22 -36.46
C ARG A 306 -30.01 -4.55 -37.40
N ASP A 307 -30.17 -3.23 -37.26
CA ASP A 307 -31.18 -2.46 -37.98
C ASP A 307 -30.63 -1.80 -39.26
N THR A 308 -29.30 -1.62 -39.38
CA THR A 308 -28.68 -0.92 -40.50
C THR A 308 -27.27 -1.43 -40.79
N THR A 309 -26.97 -1.68 -42.06
CA THR A 309 -25.66 -2.19 -42.52
C THR A 309 -24.51 -1.19 -42.41
N ASN A 310 -24.80 0.11 -42.31
CA ASN A 310 -23.77 1.18 -42.30
C ASN A 310 -23.46 1.69 -40.89
N LYS A 311 -23.76 0.90 -39.85
CA LYS A 311 -23.46 1.25 -38.47
C LYS A 311 -22.73 0.12 -37.76
N ALA A 312 -21.68 0.49 -37.04
CA ALA A 312 -20.99 -0.38 -36.10
C ALA A 312 -21.38 -0.01 -34.66
N VAL A 313 -21.62 -1.02 -33.84
CA VAL A 313 -21.88 -0.88 -32.41
C VAL A 313 -20.69 -1.44 -31.64
N ILE A 314 -20.04 -0.59 -30.85
CA ILE A 314 -18.90 -0.95 -30.03
C ILE A 314 -19.34 -0.86 -28.57
N PHE A 315 -19.27 -1.97 -27.85
CA PHE A 315 -19.48 -2.03 -26.42
C PHE A 315 -18.13 -1.96 -25.71
N ILE A 316 -18.00 -1.02 -24.78
CA ILE A 316 -16.80 -0.83 -23.98
C ILE A 316 -17.21 -0.89 -22.51
N LYS A 317 -16.67 -1.88 -21.80
CA LYS A 317 -16.93 -2.09 -20.37
C LYS A 317 -15.61 -2.03 -19.62
N VAL A 318 -15.50 -1.05 -18.73
CA VAL A 318 -14.31 -0.80 -17.91
C VAL A 318 -14.66 -1.07 -16.46
N ARG A 319 -13.92 -1.98 -15.84
CA ARG A 319 -14.08 -2.37 -14.43
C ARG A 319 -12.86 -1.93 -13.63
N ALA A 320 -13.08 -1.22 -12.52
CA ALA A 320 -12.03 -0.82 -11.58
C ALA A 320 -11.81 -1.90 -10.50
N ASP A 321 -10.71 -2.64 -10.59
CA ASP A 321 -10.34 -3.75 -9.71
C ASP A 321 -9.37 -3.31 -8.59
N PHE A 322 -9.72 -2.21 -7.89
CA PHE A 322 -9.04 -1.76 -6.67
C PHE A 322 -10.08 -1.29 -5.64
N GLY A 323 -9.67 -1.14 -4.37
CA GLY A 323 -10.56 -0.82 -3.26
C GLY A 323 -11.40 0.45 -3.47
N GLY A 324 -12.66 0.42 -3.06
CA GLY A 324 -13.61 1.53 -3.22
C GLY A 324 -13.31 2.77 -2.36
N ASP A 325 -12.40 2.63 -1.40
CA ASP A 325 -11.78 3.70 -0.62
C ASP A 325 -10.90 4.62 -1.48
N LYS A 326 -10.37 4.10 -2.59
CA LYS A 326 -9.51 4.81 -3.53
C LYS A 326 -10.28 5.23 -4.77
N ALA A 327 -9.79 6.27 -5.44
CA ALA A 327 -10.33 6.72 -6.70
C ALA A 327 -9.21 7.17 -7.63
N ALA A 328 -9.26 6.69 -8.87
CA ALA A 328 -8.44 7.20 -9.95
C ALA A 328 -8.86 8.62 -10.30
N ALA A 329 -7.88 9.50 -10.41
CA ALA A 329 -8.03 10.83 -10.96
C ALA A 329 -7.82 10.79 -12.48
N GLY A 330 -8.75 11.38 -13.22
CA GLY A 330 -8.61 11.58 -14.68
C GLY A 330 -8.44 10.28 -15.47
N LEU A 331 -9.35 9.32 -15.31
CA LEU A 331 -9.37 8.12 -16.17
C LEU A 331 -9.85 8.53 -17.57
N GLU A 332 -9.00 8.36 -18.58
CA GLU A 332 -9.32 8.58 -19.98
C GLU A 332 -9.20 7.26 -20.76
N VAL A 333 -10.27 6.86 -21.44
CA VAL A 333 -10.34 5.70 -22.33
C VAL A 333 -10.31 6.21 -23.75
N VAL A 334 -9.24 5.91 -24.49
CA VAL A 334 -9.01 6.35 -25.85
C VAL A 334 -9.25 5.20 -26.80
N VAL A 335 -10.18 5.38 -27.73
CA VAL A 335 -10.58 4.38 -28.72
C VAL A 335 -10.23 4.90 -30.10
N PRO A 336 -9.14 4.41 -30.74
CA PRO A 336 -8.83 4.75 -32.11
C PRO A 336 -9.85 4.10 -33.05
N MET A 337 -10.41 4.90 -33.96
CA MET A 337 -11.41 4.45 -34.92
C MET A 337 -10.85 4.43 -36.35
N PRO A 338 -11.43 3.61 -37.24
CA PRO A 338 -11.13 3.62 -38.67
C PRO A 338 -11.44 4.99 -39.31
N ARG A 339 -10.83 5.26 -40.49
CA ARG A 339 -11.05 6.52 -41.23
C ARG A 339 -12.45 6.61 -41.83
N GLU A 340 -13.06 5.47 -42.05
CA GLU A 340 -14.40 5.26 -42.61
C GLU A 340 -15.51 5.72 -41.66
N VAL A 341 -15.21 6.00 -40.39
CA VAL A 341 -16.15 6.50 -39.39
C VAL A 341 -16.34 8.01 -39.56
N GLN A 342 -17.55 8.43 -39.94
CA GLN A 342 -17.92 9.83 -40.11
C GLN A 342 -18.47 10.45 -38.81
N ARG A 343 -19.34 9.72 -38.11
CA ARG A 343 -20.02 10.23 -36.91
C ARG A 343 -20.08 9.16 -35.83
N VAL A 344 -19.94 9.60 -34.58
CA VAL A 344 -20.04 8.73 -33.40
C VAL A 344 -21.12 9.29 -32.46
N SER A 345 -22.00 8.44 -31.97
CA SER A 345 -22.92 8.75 -30.87
C SER A 345 -22.76 7.74 -29.76
N CYS A 346 -22.66 8.19 -28.51
CA CYS A 346 -22.49 7.30 -27.36
C CYS A 346 -23.71 7.32 -26.43
N GLU A 347 -24.11 6.15 -25.96
CA GLU A 347 -25.17 5.95 -24.98
C GLU A 347 -24.61 5.26 -23.74
N TYR A 348 -25.13 5.65 -22.58
CA TYR A 348 -24.83 5.01 -21.30
C TYR A 348 -25.90 3.95 -21.00
N GLU A 349 -25.50 2.81 -20.44
CA GLU A 349 -26.40 1.66 -20.24
C GLU A 349 -27.29 1.77 -18.99
N GLN A 350 -27.04 2.72 -18.07
CA GLN A 350 -27.84 2.92 -16.86
C GLN A 350 -28.67 4.22 -16.95
N ASP A 351 -29.96 4.15 -16.57
CA ASP A 351 -30.91 5.27 -16.36
C ASP A 351 -30.48 6.26 -15.24
N VAL A 352 -29.21 6.26 -14.86
CA VAL A 352 -28.62 7.22 -13.92
C VAL A 352 -28.11 8.41 -14.76
N GLN A 353 -28.88 9.50 -14.74
CA GLN A 353 -28.45 10.83 -15.21
C GLN A 353 -26.97 11.08 -14.86
N PRO A 354 -26.15 11.64 -15.78
CA PRO A 354 -24.73 11.82 -15.54
C PRO A 354 -24.54 12.83 -14.41
N ILE A 355 -24.26 12.34 -13.20
CA ILE A 355 -23.82 13.19 -12.08
C ILE A 355 -22.40 13.65 -12.41
N GLY A 356 -22.24 14.65 -13.30
CA GLY A 356 -21.06 15.50 -13.54
C GLY A 356 -19.68 14.85 -13.74
N ASN A 357 -19.59 13.52 -13.78
CA ASN A 357 -18.34 12.76 -13.58
C ASN A 357 -17.88 12.01 -14.83
N GLN A 358 -18.74 11.86 -15.84
CA GLN A 358 -18.42 11.21 -17.12
C GLN A 358 -18.68 12.16 -18.29
N SER A 359 -17.80 12.13 -19.29
CA SER A 359 -17.99 12.84 -20.56
C SER A 359 -17.27 12.10 -21.68
N TRP A 360 -17.72 12.27 -22.93
CA TRP A 360 -17.01 11.74 -24.09
C TRP A 360 -16.81 12.85 -25.14
N ASP A 361 -15.76 12.71 -25.94
CA ASP A 361 -15.33 13.66 -26.97
C ASP A 361 -14.90 12.91 -28.23
N TRP A 362 -15.45 13.31 -29.39
CA TRP A 362 -15.08 12.75 -30.69
C TRP A 362 -14.09 13.68 -31.40
N GLN A 363 -12.87 13.19 -31.61
CA GLN A 363 -11.80 13.97 -32.21
C GLN A 363 -11.62 13.57 -33.68
N GLU A 364 -12.42 14.19 -34.55
CA GLU A 364 -12.52 13.87 -35.98
C GLU A 364 -11.15 13.90 -36.69
N LYS A 365 -10.34 14.96 -36.48
CA LYS A 365 -9.00 15.09 -37.09
C LYS A 365 -8.03 13.95 -36.74
N GLN A 366 -8.23 13.31 -35.60
CA GLN A 366 -7.36 12.25 -35.08
C GLN A 366 -8.04 10.87 -35.14
N HIS A 367 -9.27 10.80 -35.68
CA HIS A 367 -10.13 9.61 -35.73
C HIS A 367 -10.10 8.82 -34.42
N ARG A 368 -10.38 9.49 -33.29
CA ARG A 368 -10.41 8.83 -31.97
C ARG A 368 -11.53 9.34 -31.09
N LEU A 369 -12.15 8.42 -30.37
CA LEU A 369 -13.11 8.70 -29.32
C LEU A 369 -12.38 8.72 -27.98
N VAL A 370 -12.63 9.75 -27.16
CA VAL A 370 -12.05 9.89 -25.82
C VAL A 370 -13.18 9.90 -24.80
N TRP A 371 -13.25 8.89 -23.95
CA TRP A 371 -14.21 8.79 -22.85
C TRP A 371 -13.51 9.07 -21.52
N LYS A 372 -13.98 10.09 -20.80
CA LYS A 372 -13.31 10.66 -19.62
C LYS A 372 -14.16 10.47 -18.37
N HIS A 373 -13.48 10.11 -17.29
CA HIS A 373 -14.01 10.09 -15.93
C HIS A 373 -13.17 11.00 -15.05
N LYS A 374 -13.79 12.03 -14.44
CA LYS A 374 -13.06 12.95 -13.54
C LYS A 374 -12.55 12.22 -12.30
N LYS A 375 -13.39 11.39 -11.70
CA LYS A 375 -13.08 10.57 -10.51
C LYS A 375 -13.66 9.17 -10.66
N ALA A 376 -12.81 8.19 -10.97
CA ALA A 376 -13.18 6.80 -11.14
C ALA A 376 -12.94 6.03 -9.83
N LYS A 377 -14.00 5.78 -9.04
CA LYS A 377 -13.89 5.02 -7.78
C LYS A 377 -13.61 3.53 -8.04
N GLY A 378 -12.85 2.91 -7.14
CA GLY A 378 -12.62 1.47 -7.16
C GLY A 378 -13.90 0.66 -6.95
N GLY A 379 -13.93 -0.58 -7.46
CA GLY A 379 -15.06 -1.51 -7.35
C GLY A 379 -16.26 -1.19 -8.23
N ILE A 380 -16.20 -0.12 -9.04
CA ILE A 380 -17.26 0.27 -9.96
C ILE A 380 -16.95 -0.23 -11.38
N GLU A 381 -18.02 -0.51 -12.12
CA GLU A 381 -17.99 -0.82 -13.53
C GLU A 381 -18.77 0.21 -14.34
N TRP A 382 -18.20 0.61 -15.48
CA TRP A 382 -18.83 1.53 -16.41
C TRP A 382 -18.93 0.89 -17.79
N THR A 383 -20.10 1.02 -18.42
CA THR A 383 -20.33 0.60 -19.80
C THR A 383 -20.65 1.80 -20.67
N LEU A 384 -19.99 1.89 -21.82
CA LEU A 384 -20.29 2.84 -22.89
C LEU A 384 -20.68 2.07 -24.14
N ARG A 385 -21.86 2.35 -24.69
CA ARG A 385 -22.30 1.87 -25.99
C ARG A 385 -22.02 2.93 -27.04
N VAL A 386 -21.14 2.64 -27.97
CA VAL A 386 -20.73 3.57 -29.02
C VAL A 386 -21.37 3.12 -30.34
N ARG A 387 -22.15 3.98 -30.97
CA ARG A 387 -22.66 3.76 -32.34
C ARG A 387 -21.86 4.63 -33.31
N ALA A 388 -21.07 3.99 -34.16
CA ALA A 388 -20.29 4.62 -35.22
C ALA A 388 -21.04 4.49 -36.55
N THR A 389 -21.27 5.62 -37.22
CA THR A 389 -21.84 5.69 -38.57
C THR A 389 -20.70 5.66 -39.59
N LEU A 390 -20.78 4.71 -40.51
CA LEU A 390 -19.78 4.44 -41.53
C LEU A 390 -20.22 5.05 -42.88
N GLU A 391 -19.26 5.38 -43.73
CA GLU A 391 -19.51 5.77 -45.12
C GLU A 391 -20.09 4.60 -45.93
N ASP A 392 -19.48 3.42 -45.78
CA ASP A 392 -19.86 2.17 -46.45
C ASP A 392 -20.46 1.15 -45.46
N ALA A 393 -20.91 0.01 -46.00
CA ALA A 393 -21.39 -1.10 -45.20
C ALA A 393 -20.31 -1.66 -44.25
N PHE A 394 -20.73 -2.16 -43.09
CA PHE A 394 -19.84 -2.78 -42.11
C PHE A 394 -19.15 -4.01 -42.72
N THR A 395 -17.82 -4.01 -42.67
CA THR A 395 -17.01 -5.14 -43.12
C THR A 395 -16.07 -5.60 -42.01
N ASN A 396 -15.52 -6.81 -42.14
CA ASN A 396 -14.48 -7.29 -41.23
C ASN A 396 -13.23 -6.37 -41.24
N SER A 397 -12.98 -5.62 -42.31
CA SER A 397 -11.91 -4.62 -42.37
C SER A 397 -12.15 -3.45 -41.42
N VAL A 398 -13.41 -2.99 -41.29
CA VAL A 398 -13.80 -1.95 -40.31
C VAL A 398 -13.59 -2.46 -38.87
N ARG A 399 -13.96 -3.73 -38.60
CA ARG A 399 -13.69 -4.38 -37.31
C ARG A 399 -12.18 -4.44 -37.00
N GLN A 400 -11.35 -4.72 -38.00
CA GLN A 400 -9.88 -4.74 -37.83
C GLN A 400 -9.25 -3.35 -37.76
N GLY A 401 -9.91 -2.32 -38.31
CA GLY A 401 -9.46 -0.94 -38.31
C GLY A 401 -9.64 -0.22 -36.98
N VAL A 402 -10.46 -0.74 -36.05
CA VAL A 402 -10.54 -0.24 -34.68
C VAL A 402 -9.24 -0.58 -33.97
N GLY A 403 -8.50 0.46 -33.57
CA GLY A 403 -7.21 0.30 -32.92
C GLY A 403 -7.33 -0.20 -31.48
N PRO A 404 -6.21 -0.54 -30.82
CA PRO A 404 -6.24 -0.96 -29.42
C PRO A 404 -6.78 0.17 -28.53
N ILE A 405 -7.70 -0.17 -27.63
CA ILE A 405 -8.28 0.77 -26.67
C ILE A 405 -7.22 1.04 -25.59
N ASN A 406 -6.83 2.30 -25.42
CA ASN A 406 -5.81 2.69 -24.45
C ASN A 406 -6.43 3.38 -23.24
N LEU A 407 -5.91 3.10 -22.04
CA LEU A 407 -6.34 3.74 -20.80
C LEU A 407 -5.23 4.60 -20.23
N ASN A 408 -5.56 5.84 -19.90
CA ASN A 408 -4.73 6.75 -19.14
C ASN A 408 -5.37 7.00 -17.78
N PHE A 409 -4.63 6.82 -16.68
CA PHE A 409 -5.14 7.06 -15.34
C PHE A 409 -4.01 7.34 -14.34
N THR A 410 -4.36 7.97 -13.22
CA THR A 410 -3.49 8.09 -12.05
C THR A 410 -4.29 7.75 -10.80
N ILE A 411 -3.80 6.79 -10.01
CA ILE A 411 -4.42 6.35 -8.75
C ILE A 411 -3.50 6.81 -7.60
N PRO A 412 -3.90 7.83 -6.82
CA PRO A 412 -3.18 8.22 -5.63
C PRO A 412 -3.39 7.20 -4.50
N MET A 413 -2.41 7.12 -3.61
CA MET A 413 -2.37 6.21 -2.45
C MET A 413 -2.59 4.73 -2.81
N TYR A 414 -2.07 4.32 -3.98
CA TYR A 414 -2.13 2.95 -4.48
C TYR A 414 -0.75 2.50 -4.97
N CYS A 415 -0.43 1.24 -4.68
CA CYS A 415 0.81 0.57 -5.07
C CYS A 415 0.44 -0.82 -5.60
N ALA A 416 0.69 -1.06 -6.88
CA ALA A 416 0.40 -2.31 -7.57
C ALA A 416 1.44 -3.40 -7.28
N SER A 417 2.72 -3.06 -7.08
CA SER A 417 3.74 -4.05 -6.66
C SER A 417 3.63 -4.47 -5.19
N LYS A 418 2.81 -3.75 -4.41
CA LYS A 418 2.71 -3.90 -2.93
C LYS A 418 4.00 -3.55 -2.19
N LEU A 419 4.94 -2.87 -2.84
CA LEU A 419 6.09 -2.28 -2.17
C LEU A 419 5.60 -1.22 -1.17
N GLN A 420 6.09 -1.32 0.06
CA GLN A 420 5.72 -0.49 1.20
C GLN A 420 6.96 -0.03 1.94
N VAL A 421 6.90 1.21 2.42
CA VAL A 421 7.87 1.76 3.36
C VAL A 421 7.41 1.41 4.77
N ARG A 422 8.18 0.59 5.48
CA ARG A 422 7.92 0.21 6.88
C ARG A 422 8.18 1.36 7.84
N TYR A 423 9.34 2.00 7.69
CA TYR A 423 9.69 3.18 8.47
C TYR A 423 10.69 4.07 7.72
N LEU A 424 10.66 5.35 8.06
CA LEU A 424 11.63 6.36 7.66
C LEU A 424 12.20 7.01 8.91
N GLN A 425 13.47 6.71 9.20
CA GLN A 425 14.20 7.25 10.34
C GLN A 425 15.19 8.32 9.88
N ILE A 426 15.29 9.41 10.63
CA ILE A 426 16.25 10.49 10.39
C ILE A 426 17.24 10.48 11.56
N MET A 427 18.52 10.24 11.26
CA MET A 427 19.60 10.05 12.21
C MET A 427 20.18 11.39 12.66
N LYS A 428 19.32 12.28 13.17
CA LYS A 428 19.71 13.56 13.79
C LYS A 428 19.31 13.53 15.26
N HIS A 429 20.30 13.51 16.16
CA HIS A 429 20.11 13.36 17.60
C HIS A 429 19.87 14.70 18.30
N ASP A 430 18.76 15.36 17.97
CA ASP A 430 18.34 16.61 18.62
C ASP A 430 16.96 16.43 19.27
N LYS A 431 16.86 16.64 20.59
CA LYS A 431 15.62 16.40 21.37
C LYS A 431 14.43 17.27 20.92
N ASN A 432 14.69 18.40 20.28
CA ASN A 432 13.66 19.33 19.78
C ASN A 432 13.49 19.27 18.26
N TYR A 433 14.12 18.29 17.60
CA TYR A 433 14.11 18.18 16.15
C TYR A 433 13.08 17.15 15.67
N SER A 434 11.93 17.63 15.22
CA SER A 434 10.86 16.80 14.65
C SER A 434 10.54 17.28 13.23
N PRO A 435 11.25 16.77 12.22
CA PRO A 435 10.99 17.12 10.82
C PRO A 435 9.67 16.50 10.34
N TYR A 436 9.02 17.18 9.40
CA TYR A 436 7.82 16.67 8.75
C TYR A 436 8.18 15.53 7.79
N ARG A 437 7.48 14.39 7.92
CA ARG A 437 7.71 13.20 7.08
C ARG A 437 6.45 12.89 6.31
N TRP A 438 6.59 12.68 5.01
CA TRP A 438 5.50 12.31 4.13
C TRP A 438 5.90 11.09 3.31
N VAL A 439 5.00 10.11 3.24
CA VAL A 439 5.12 8.98 2.32
C VAL A 439 3.83 8.92 1.51
N ARG A 440 3.95 8.88 0.19
CA ARG A 440 2.80 8.66 -0.70
C ARG A 440 3.11 7.63 -1.76
N TYR A 441 2.06 6.94 -2.17
CA TYR A 441 2.10 5.95 -3.23
C TYR A 441 1.30 6.50 -4.41
N VAL A 442 1.85 6.43 -5.62
CA VAL A 442 1.19 6.92 -6.83
C VAL A 442 1.37 5.90 -7.93
N THR A 443 0.28 5.33 -8.39
CA THR A 443 0.27 4.43 -9.54
C THR A 443 -0.29 5.16 -10.75
N MET A 444 0.40 5.11 -11.87
CA MET A 444 -0.04 5.70 -13.14
C MET A 444 0.10 4.72 -14.29
N SER A 445 -0.74 4.89 -15.31
CA SER A 445 -0.62 4.18 -16.57
C SER A 445 0.60 4.66 -17.36
N ASN A 446 1.37 3.74 -17.92
CA ASN A 446 2.39 4.02 -18.94
C ASN A 446 1.91 3.56 -20.32
N SER A 447 1.59 2.26 -20.44
CA SER A 447 1.02 1.67 -21.64
C SER A 447 -0.08 0.68 -21.26
N TYR A 448 -1.34 1.00 -21.55
CA TYR A 448 -2.48 0.17 -21.14
C TYR A 448 -3.41 -0.23 -22.31
N PRO A 449 -2.89 -0.87 -23.37
CA PRO A 449 -3.70 -1.24 -24.53
C PRO A 449 -4.52 -2.51 -24.32
N CYS A 450 -5.80 -2.45 -24.67
CA CYS A 450 -6.65 -3.62 -24.89
C CYS A 450 -6.75 -3.91 -26.39
N ARG A 451 -6.19 -5.04 -26.83
CA ARG A 451 -6.15 -5.46 -28.23
C ARG A 451 -7.39 -6.29 -28.55
N GLN A 452 -8.09 -5.86 -29.61
CA GLN A 452 -9.32 -6.51 -30.05
C GLN A 452 -9.09 -7.77 -30.88
N HIS A 453 -7.90 -7.96 -31.47
CA HIS A 453 -7.54 -9.17 -32.20
C HIS A 453 -6.07 -9.57 -31.99
N LEU A 454 -5.85 -10.88 -31.77
CA LEU A 454 -4.55 -11.52 -31.98
C LEU A 454 -4.32 -11.62 -33.49
N LEU A 455 -3.73 -10.59 -34.10
CA LEU A 455 -2.99 -10.81 -35.33
C LEU A 455 -1.61 -11.30 -34.94
N SER A 456 -1.37 -12.58 -35.19
CA SER A 456 -0.09 -13.03 -35.73
C SER A 456 0.31 -12.06 -36.84
N CYS A 457 1.20 -11.11 -36.52
CA CYS A 457 1.89 -10.33 -37.55
C CYS A 457 2.55 -11.33 -38.50
N PRO A 458 2.35 -11.23 -39.83
CA PRO A 458 3.17 -11.96 -40.82
C PRO A 458 4.67 -11.60 -40.69
N CYS A 459 4.96 -10.55 -39.92
CA CYS A 459 6.25 -9.91 -39.67
C CYS A 459 7.12 -10.65 -38.64
N ARG A 460 6.64 -11.73 -38.01
CA ARG A 460 7.40 -12.48 -36.98
C ARG A 460 8.08 -13.76 -37.50
N HIS A 461 8.48 -13.75 -38.77
CA HIS A 461 9.26 -14.82 -39.40
C HIS A 461 10.74 -14.50 -39.64
N VAL A 462 11.32 -13.55 -38.89
CA VAL A 462 12.77 -13.37 -38.84
C VAL A 462 13.16 -13.22 -37.38
N PHE A 463 14.12 -14.04 -36.92
CA PHE A 463 14.64 -14.15 -35.55
C PHE A 463 13.77 -14.94 -34.57
N LEU A 464 13.87 -16.27 -34.65
CA LEU A 464 14.19 -17.17 -33.51
C LEU A 464 14.13 -18.63 -34.01
N THR A 465 15.15 -19.03 -34.77
CA THR A 465 15.48 -20.44 -34.97
C THR A 465 16.90 -20.68 -34.50
N THR A 466 17.04 -21.03 -33.22
CA THR A 466 17.98 -22.04 -32.70
C THR A 466 17.76 -22.13 -31.20
N GLY A 467 17.37 -23.31 -30.71
CA GLY A 467 17.48 -23.60 -29.28
C GLY A 467 16.29 -24.31 -28.65
N LEU A 468 16.19 -25.61 -28.93
CA LEU A 468 15.78 -26.66 -27.99
C LEU A 468 14.29 -26.77 -27.56
N ARG A 469 13.65 -27.73 -28.23
CA ARG A 469 12.50 -28.53 -27.78
C ARG A 469 12.73 -29.15 -26.38
N HIS A 470 11.69 -29.18 -25.55
CA HIS A 470 10.87 -30.37 -25.21
C HIS A 470 9.99 -30.08 -23.98
N GLY A 471 8.73 -30.55 -24.00
CA GLY A 471 7.84 -30.46 -22.84
C GLY A 471 6.36 -30.31 -23.21
N ARG A 472 5.77 -31.36 -23.77
CA ARG A 472 4.37 -31.43 -24.22
C ARG A 472 3.39 -31.69 -23.05
N HIS A 473 2.13 -31.29 -23.28
CA HIS A 473 0.86 -31.83 -22.74
C HIS A 473 0.48 -31.39 -21.31
N ARG A 474 -0.78 -31.08 -20.97
CA ARG A 474 -2.09 -31.32 -21.61
C ARG A 474 -3.10 -30.33 -21.01
N ALA A 475 -3.84 -29.65 -21.87
CA ALA A 475 -5.11 -29.03 -21.51
C ALA A 475 -6.15 -30.14 -21.29
N ALA A 476 -6.92 -30.04 -20.21
CA ALA A 476 -8.10 -30.85 -19.98
C ALA A 476 -9.29 -29.92 -19.74
N GLN A 477 -10.28 -30.04 -20.63
CA GLN A 477 -11.60 -29.44 -20.54
C GLN A 477 -12.35 -29.99 -19.34
N ILE A 478 -12.99 -29.12 -18.53
CA ILE A 478 -14.24 -29.45 -17.86
C ILE A 478 -15.21 -28.28 -18.04
N THR A 479 -16.41 -28.68 -18.43
CA THR A 479 -17.54 -27.94 -18.98
C THR A 479 -18.29 -27.12 -17.92
N ARG A 480 -18.95 -26.05 -18.40
CA ARG A 480 -19.98 -25.24 -17.71
C ARG A 480 -20.95 -26.07 -16.85
N SER A 481 -21.21 -25.60 -15.63
CA SER A 481 -22.57 -25.44 -15.11
C SER A 481 -22.57 -24.63 -13.80
N GLN A 482 -23.26 -23.49 -13.84
CA GLN A 482 -24.03 -22.81 -12.79
C GLN A 482 -23.79 -21.30 -12.76
N GLN A 483 -24.69 -20.60 -13.44
CA GLN A 483 -25.10 -19.25 -13.08
C GLN A 483 -25.81 -19.33 -11.72
N ALA A 484 -25.34 -18.59 -10.72
CA ALA A 484 -26.15 -18.13 -9.60
C ALA A 484 -25.52 -16.90 -8.93
N SER A 485 -26.34 -15.85 -8.80
CA SER A 485 -26.28 -14.71 -7.87
C SER A 485 -25.00 -13.88 -7.73
N VAL A 486 -25.07 -12.68 -8.31
CA VAL A 486 -24.33 -11.49 -7.90
C VAL A 486 -24.90 -11.00 -6.56
N SER A 487 -24.09 -11.00 -5.49
CA SER A 487 -24.26 -10.07 -4.36
C SER A 487 -23.07 -10.12 -3.40
N GLN A 488 -22.63 -8.94 -2.97
CA GLN A 488 -21.72 -8.61 -1.87
C GLN A 488 -20.23 -8.49 -2.25
N LEU A 489 -19.75 -7.23 -2.29
CA LEU A 489 -18.34 -6.86 -2.33
C LEU A 489 -17.77 -7.07 -0.93
N GLU A 490 -16.76 -7.91 -0.81
CA GLU A 490 -16.07 -8.20 0.45
C GLU A 490 -15.01 -7.11 0.72
N ASP A 491 -14.93 -6.64 1.96
CA ASP A 491 -13.87 -5.74 2.41
C ASP A 491 -12.56 -6.55 2.52
N ILE A 492 -11.40 -5.94 2.44
CA ILE A 492 -10.12 -6.68 2.48
C ILE A 492 -9.18 -5.95 3.43
N ASP A 493 -8.64 -6.67 4.41
CA ASP A 493 -7.71 -6.12 5.39
C ASP A 493 -6.41 -5.70 4.67
N PRO A 494 -6.00 -4.44 4.79
CA PRO A 494 -4.89 -3.89 4.02
C PRO A 494 -3.50 -4.36 4.47
N GLN A 495 -3.36 -5.06 5.60
CA GLN A 495 -2.09 -5.57 6.12
C GLN A 495 -1.93 -7.09 5.96
N THR A 496 -3.02 -7.86 6.03
CA THR A 496 -2.97 -9.32 5.87
C THR A 496 -3.36 -9.81 4.47
N GLY A 497 -4.03 -8.98 3.68
CA GLY A 497 -4.55 -9.38 2.36
C GLY A 497 -5.70 -10.38 2.43
N ALA A 498 -6.22 -10.65 3.62
CA ALA A 498 -7.39 -11.47 3.81
C ALA A 498 -8.65 -10.70 3.45
N VAL A 499 -9.60 -11.42 2.87
CA VAL A 499 -10.97 -10.95 2.71
C VAL A 499 -11.54 -10.74 4.12
N LEU A 500 -11.71 -9.47 4.52
CA LEU A 500 -12.56 -9.11 5.63
C LEU A 500 -13.97 -9.26 5.11
N THR A 501 -14.68 -10.29 5.55
CA THR A 501 -16.13 -10.21 5.35
C THR A 501 -16.55 -9.03 6.21
N PRO A 502 -17.10 -7.92 5.67
CA PRO A 502 -17.70 -6.94 6.54
C PRO A 502 -18.94 -7.62 7.06
N VAL A 503 -18.76 -8.30 8.17
CA VAL A 503 -19.83 -8.70 9.05
C VAL A 503 -20.41 -7.37 9.49
N ARG A 504 -21.37 -6.85 8.71
CA ARG A 504 -22.22 -5.72 9.09
C ARG A 504 -23.09 -6.25 10.20
N ALA A 505 -22.47 -6.40 11.37
CA ALA A 505 -23.06 -7.00 12.54
C ALA A 505 -24.22 -6.13 13.01
N LYS A 506 -25.40 -6.45 12.48
CA LYS A 506 -26.67 -6.19 13.12
C LYS A 506 -26.85 -7.18 14.27
N VAL A 507 -25.84 -7.35 15.13
CA VAL A 507 -26.04 -8.06 16.39
C VAL A 507 -26.73 -7.08 17.32
N PRO A 508 -28.04 -7.25 17.59
CA PRO A 508 -28.80 -6.31 18.40
C PRO A 508 -28.18 -6.19 19.80
N ARG A 509 -28.30 -5.00 20.36
CA ARG A 509 -28.00 -4.75 21.77
C ARG A 509 -29.28 -4.94 22.54
N GLU A 510 -29.25 -5.87 23.47
CA GLU A 510 -30.27 -6.10 24.45
C GLU A 510 -29.79 -5.62 25.81
N SER A 511 -30.72 -5.53 26.75
CA SER A 511 -30.38 -5.24 28.14
C SER A 511 -31.28 -6.01 29.09
N ILE A 512 -30.69 -6.44 30.21
CA ILE A 512 -31.39 -7.13 31.28
C ILE A 512 -30.92 -6.57 32.62
N THR A 513 -31.82 -6.48 33.59
CA THR A 513 -31.48 -6.04 34.94
C THR A 513 -31.15 -7.27 35.79
N ALA A 514 -29.95 -7.32 36.34
CA ALA A 514 -29.50 -8.38 37.23
C ALA A 514 -28.73 -7.77 38.41
N ASN A 515 -29.08 -8.15 39.64
CA ASN A 515 -28.51 -7.60 40.87
C ASN A 515 -28.58 -6.06 40.92
N ASP A 516 -29.75 -5.50 40.63
CA ASP A 516 -30.03 -4.05 40.56
C ASP A 516 -29.17 -3.24 39.57
N LEU A 517 -28.44 -3.92 38.68
CA LEU A 517 -27.64 -3.32 37.63
C LEU A 517 -28.21 -3.67 36.27
N LYS A 518 -28.33 -2.69 35.38
CA LYS A 518 -28.64 -2.93 33.97
C LYS A 518 -27.39 -3.39 33.24
N TRP A 519 -27.41 -4.64 32.81
CA TRP A 519 -26.43 -5.23 31.92
C TRP A 519 -26.86 -5.04 30.48
N ALA A 520 -26.00 -4.43 29.67
CA ALA A 520 -26.12 -4.47 28.22
C ALA A 520 -25.36 -5.68 27.67
N TYR A 521 -25.93 -6.36 26.70
CA TYR A 521 -25.26 -7.44 26.01
C TYR A 521 -25.68 -7.49 24.54
N ARG A 522 -24.84 -8.14 23.74
CA ARG A 522 -25.06 -8.44 22.33
C ARG A 522 -25.37 -9.90 22.19
N THR A 523 -26.36 -10.22 21.38
CA THR A 523 -26.70 -11.61 21.08
C THR A 523 -27.25 -11.73 19.68
N ASN A 524 -27.02 -12.87 19.04
CA ASN A 524 -27.37 -13.16 17.65
C ASN A 524 -28.89 -13.45 17.46
N LEU A 525 -29.77 -12.79 18.21
CA LEU A 525 -31.22 -13.06 18.24
C LEU A 525 -31.98 -12.22 17.19
N GLU A 526 -31.84 -12.55 15.92
CA GLU A 526 -32.93 -12.37 14.95
C GLU A 526 -33.12 -13.73 14.25
N ASP A 527 -34.27 -14.37 14.51
CA ASP A 527 -34.70 -15.74 14.11
C ASP A 527 -34.14 -16.94 14.91
N ALA A 528 -34.69 -17.17 16.10
CA ALA A 528 -34.51 -18.37 16.94
C ALA A 528 -34.90 -19.72 16.28
N LYS A 529 -35.24 -19.74 14.99
CA LYS A 529 -35.56 -20.97 14.24
C LYS A 529 -34.32 -21.73 13.78
N ASP A 530 -33.17 -21.04 13.64
CA ASP A 530 -31.93 -21.62 13.10
C ASP A 530 -30.89 -21.98 14.19
N LEU A 531 -31.18 -21.69 15.46
CA LEU A 531 -30.33 -22.09 16.58
C LEU A 531 -30.44 -23.59 16.85
N ASP A 532 -29.30 -24.26 16.94
CA ASP A 532 -29.25 -25.66 17.32
C ASP A 532 -29.41 -25.79 18.84
N LYS A 533 -30.60 -26.22 19.28
CA LYS A 533 -30.93 -26.42 20.69
C LYS A 533 -30.06 -27.48 21.38
N GLN A 534 -29.27 -28.25 20.64
CA GLN A 534 -28.30 -29.19 21.21
C GLN A 534 -26.96 -28.52 21.55
N LYS A 535 -26.66 -27.36 20.97
CA LYS A 535 -25.42 -26.62 21.23
C LYS A 535 -25.53 -25.80 22.51
N ARG A 536 -24.44 -25.79 23.29
CA ARG A 536 -24.36 -25.00 24.52
C ARG A 536 -24.27 -23.51 24.19
N PRO A 537 -24.91 -22.62 24.97
CA PRO A 537 -24.71 -21.18 24.83
C PRO A 537 -23.25 -20.79 25.07
N VAL A 538 -22.77 -19.77 24.35
CA VAL A 538 -21.40 -19.25 24.45
C VAL A 538 -21.45 -17.85 25.05
N LEU A 539 -20.79 -17.64 26.20
CA LEU A 539 -20.68 -16.34 26.86
C LEU A 539 -19.30 -15.73 26.57
N LEU A 540 -19.28 -14.51 26.04
CA LEU A 540 -18.09 -13.78 25.64
C LEU A 540 -17.90 -12.56 26.55
N LEU A 541 -16.76 -12.49 27.25
CA LEU A 541 -16.47 -11.43 28.22
C LEU A 541 -15.17 -10.71 27.87
N HIS A 542 -15.23 -9.37 27.89
CA HIS A 542 -14.13 -8.48 27.51
C HIS A 542 -13.32 -8.03 28.74
N GLY A 543 -12.15 -7.44 28.50
CA GLY A 543 -11.28 -6.89 29.54
C GLY A 543 -11.62 -5.46 29.96
N ILE A 544 -10.96 -4.96 31.00
CA ILE A 544 -11.11 -3.57 31.47
C ILE A 544 -10.85 -2.57 30.35
N GLY A 545 -11.67 -1.51 30.26
CA GLY A 545 -11.53 -0.48 29.23
C GLY A 545 -11.98 -0.88 27.82
N SER A 546 -12.56 -2.07 27.64
CA SER A 546 -13.16 -2.53 26.38
C SER A 546 -14.69 -2.66 26.50
N ALA A 547 -15.31 -3.33 25.52
CA ALA A 547 -16.75 -3.58 25.49
C ALA A 547 -17.07 -4.90 24.75
N SER A 548 -18.30 -5.40 24.94
CA SER A 548 -18.97 -6.43 24.13
C SER A 548 -18.93 -6.12 22.63
N PHE A 549 -18.75 -4.85 22.26
CA PHE A 549 -18.47 -4.43 20.89
C PHE A 549 -17.29 -5.19 20.26
N SER A 550 -16.30 -5.60 21.07
CA SER A 550 -15.15 -6.40 20.63
C SER A 550 -15.49 -7.79 20.10
N TYR A 551 -16.68 -8.31 20.41
CA TYR A 551 -17.12 -9.65 20.03
C TYR A 551 -18.25 -9.64 19.02
N ARG A 552 -18.60 -8.49 18.42
CA ARG A 552 -19.76 -8.39 17.50
C ARG A 552 -19.64 -9.38 16.33
N GLU A 553 -18.44 -9.56 15.80
CA GLU A 553 -18.18 -10.44 14.65
C GLU A 553 -18.14 -11.91 15.09
N THR A 554 -17.48 -12.21 16.22
CA THR A 554 -17.48 -13.53 16.84
C THR A 554 -18.89 -14.01 17.19
N CYS A 555 -19.73 -13.13 17.74
CA CYS A 555 -21.14 -13.42 18.04
C CYS A 555 -21.92 -13.83 16.79
N GLU A 556 -21.75 -13.09 15.70
CA GLU A 556 -22.46 -13.38 14.45
C GLU A 556 -22.02 -14.70 13.83
N MET A 557 -20.71 -14.97 13.78
CA MET A 557 -20.19 -16.21 13.21
C MET A 557 -20.57 -17.45 14.05
N LEU A 558 -20.51 -17.36 15.37
CA LEU A 558 -21.02 -18.43 16.24
C LEU A 558 -22.52 -18.65 16.03
N GLY A 559 -23.26 -17.57 15.80
CA GLY A 559 -24.67 -17.62 15.47
C GLY A 559 -24.96 -18.32 14.15
N ALA A 560 -24.18 -18.03 13.11
CA ALA A 560 -24.27 -18.71 11.82
C ALA A 560 -23.99 -20.22 11.93
N GLU A 561 -23.22 -20.65 12.94
CA GLU A 561 -23.01 -22.06 13.27
C GLU A 561 -24.10 -22.67 14.17
N GLY A 562 -25.16 -21.91 14.52
CA GLY A 562 -26.26 -22.38 15.36
C GLY A 562 -25.99 -22.30 16.86
N TYR A 563 -24.91 -21.64 17.32
CA TYR A 563 -24.70 -21.36 18.74
C TYR A 563 -25.51 -20.12 19.18
N ARG A 564 -26.00 -20.14 20.42
CA ARG A 564 -26.48 -18.91 21.08
C ARG A 564 -25.29 -18.18 21.70
N ALA A 565 -24.79 -17.15 21.04
CA ALA A 565 -23.67 -16.35 21.50
C ALA A 565 -24.14 -15.09 22.24
N ILE A 566 -23.54 -14.80 23.39
CA ILE A 566 -23.90 -13.67 24.25
C ILE A 566 -22.61 -12.96 24.63
N ALA A 567 -22.40 -11.73 24.16
CA ALA A 567 -21.29 -10.87 24.57
C ALA A 567 -21.78 -9.77 25.50
N ALA A 568 -21.34 -9.79 26.75
CA ALA A 568 -21.85 -8.88 27.79
C ALA A 568 -20.87 -7.73 28.08
N ASP A 569 -21.42 -6.55 28.34
CA ASP A 569 -20.68 -5.42 28.89
C ASP A 569 -20.66 -5.51 30.42
N TRP A 570 -19.48 -5.45 31.03
CA TRP A 570 -19.38 -5.39 32.49
C TRP A 570 -19.97 -4.08 33.06
N PRO A 571 -20.48 -4.07 34.30
CA PRO A 571 -20.76 -2.83 35.02
C PRO A 571 -19.56 -1.87 34.96
N GLY A 572 -19.82 -0.59 34.71
CA GLY A 572 -18.80 0.43 34.47
C GLY A 572 -18.28 0.53 33.03
N HIS A 573 -18.65 -0.40 32.15
CA HIS A 573 -18.10 -0.56 30.81
C HIS A 573 -19.17 -0.61 29.72
N GLY A 574 -18.77 -0.35 28.47
CA GLY A 574 -19.65 -0.42 27.30
C GLY A 574 -20.99 0.31 27.52
N SER A 575 -22.10 -0.35 27.18
CA SER A 575 -23.46 0.17 27.34
C SER A 575 -24.14 -0.25 28.66
N SER A 576 -23.46 -0.99 29.54
CA SER A 576 -23.97 -1.33 30.88
C SER A 576 -23.95 -0.14 31.83
N ASP A 577 -24.68 -0.24 32.95
CA ASP A 577 -24.70 0.79 33.98
C ASP A 577 -23.30 1.12 34.49
N LYS A 578 -23.09 2.38 34.86
CA LYS A 578 -21.86 2.89 35.47
C LYS A 578 -22.18 3.38 36.89
N PRO A 579 -22.48 2.45 37.82
CA PRO A 579 -22.97 2.78 39.16
C PRO A 579 -21.97 3.65 39.93
N ASP A 580 -22.47 4.47 40.85
CA ASP A 580 -21.59 5.18 41.77
C ASP A 580 -20.83 4.16 42.65
N PRO A 581 -19.56 4.41 43.03
CA PRO A 581 -18.80 3.52 43.92
C PRO A 581 -19.50 3.18 45.25
N SER A 582 -20.43 4.00 45.71
CA SER A 582 -21.26 3.71 46.89
C SER A 582 -22.31 2.61 46.65
N GLN A 583 -22.72 2.39 45.41
CA GLN A 583 -23.69 1.37 45.00
C GLN A 583 -23.01 0.09 44.51
N PHE A 584 -21.84 0.22 43.89
CA PHE A 584 -21.04 -0.89 43.41
C PHE A 584 -19.55 -0.57 43.60
N ASP A 585 -18.89 -1.28 44.50
CA ASP A 585 -17.52 -0.94 44.93
C ASP A 585 -16.41 -1.31 43.93
N TYR A 586 -16.78 -1.89 42.78
CA TYR A 586 -15.85 -2.33 41.72
C TYR A 586 -14.76 -3.32 42.20
N SER A 587 -14.99 -4.01 43.32
CA SER A 587 -14.11 -5.06 43.82
C SER A 587 -14.22 -6.34 42.98
N GLN A 588 -13.20 -7.19 43.04
CA GLN A 588 -13.23 -8.53 42.42
C GLN A 588 -14.49 -9.31 42.84
N LYS A 589 -14.85 -9.27 44.12
CA LYS A 589 -16.02 -9.96 44.66
C LYS A 589 -17.32 -9.41 44.05
N ALA A 590 -17.46 -8.09 43.98
CA ALA A 590 -18.65 -7.46 43.40
C ALA A 590 -18.83 -7.82 41.92
N TYR A 591 -17.75 -7.79 41.12
CA TYR A 591 -17.80 -8.21 39.72
C TYR A 591 -18.19 -9.69 39.55
N ILE A 592 -17.62 -10.59 40.34
CA ILE A 592 -17.93 -12.03 40.28
C ILE A 592 -19.39 -12.29 40.67
N GLN A 593 -19.90 -11.64 41.72
CA GLN A 593 -21.29 -11.77 42.16
C GLN A 593 -22.27 -11.21 41.13
N ALA A 594 -21.94 -10.06 40.53
CA ALA A 594 -22.77 -9.45 39.51
C ALA A 594 -22.81 -10.29 38.23
N LEU A 595 -21.68 -10.89 37.82
CA LEU A 595 -21.64 -11.82 36.69
C LEU A 595 -22.48 -13.07 36.97
N ASP A 596 -22.41 -13.63 38.17
CA ASP A 596 -23.20 -14.81 38.54
C ASP A 596 -24.71 -14.54 38.46
N ALA A 597 -25.15 -13.40 39.02
CA ALA A 597 -26.53 -12.96 38.94
C ALA A 597 -26.99 -12.72 37.50
N PHE A 598 -26.13 -12.11 36.66
CA PHE A 598 -26.42 -11.91 35.24
C PHE A 598 -26.61 -13.24 34.49
N VAL A 599 -25.70 -14.21 34.69
CA VAL A 599 -25.78 -15.54 34.06
C VAL A 599 -27.02 -16.32 34.54
N ASP A 600 -27.45 -16.11 35.78
CA ASP A 600 -28.70 -16.69 36.28
C ASP A 600 -29.93 -16.04 35.68
N GLN A 601 -29.91 -14.72 35.50
CA GLN A 601 -31.02 -13.94 34.94
C GLN A 601 -31.22 -14.13 33.41
N LEU A 602 -30.19 -14.56 32.68
CA LEU A 602 -30.28 -14.83 31.23
C LEU A 602 -31.18 -16.03 30.87
N GLU A 603 -31.56 -16.86 31.85
CA GLU A 603 -32.40 -18.07 31.67
C GLU A 603 -31.92 -18.99 30.52
N ILE A 604 -30.60 -19.07 30.35
CA ILE A 604 -29.96 -19.91 29.33
C ILE A 604 -29.69 -21.33 29.82
N GLN A 605 -29.62 -22.27 28.87
CA GLN A 605 -29.23 -23.65 29.16
C GLN A 605 -27.80 -23.69 29.71
N LYS A 606 -27.64 -24.33 30.87
CA LYS A 606 -26.35 -24.58 31.51
C LYS A 606 -26.01 -26.08 31.41
N PRO A 607 -24.72 -26.44 31.30
CA PRO A 607 -23.55 -25.56 31.34
C PRO A 607 -23.31 -24.77 30.03
N ILE A 608 -22.64 -23.63 30.14
CA ILE A 608 -22.27 -22.74 29.03
C ILE A 608 -20.79 -22.94 28.63
N ASP A 609 -20.42 -22.50 27.44
CA ASP A 609 -19.01 -22.34 27.06
C ASP A 609 -18.58 -20.87 27.26
N LEU A 610 -17.42 -20.65 27.86
CA LEU A 610 -16.94 -19.32 28.26
C LEU A 610 -15.75 -18.87 27.41
N VAL A 611 -15.79 -17.64 26.90
CA VAL A 611 -14.68 -16.99 26.19
C VAL A 611 -14.32 -15.70 26.91
N VAL A 612 -13.05 -15.54 27.26
CA VAL A 612 -12.55 -14.37 28.01
C VAL A 612 -11.40 -13.69 27.30
N GLN A 613 -11.32 -12.36 27.41
CA GLN A 613 -10.22 -11.57 26.89
C GLN A 613 -9.81 -10.42 27.80
N GLY A 614 -8.54 -10.03 27.72
CA GLY A 614 -8.03 -8.74 28.19
C GLY A 614 -7.63 -8.69 29.67
N PHE A 615 -7.28 -7.50 30.13
CA PHE A 615 -6.75 -7.27 31.48
C PHE A 615 -7.87 -7.16 32.54
N ILE A 616 -7.58 -7.67 33.74
CA ILE A 616 -8.37 -7.61 34.99
C ILE A 616 -9.72 -8.33 34.92
N LEU A 617 -10.65 -7.84 34.10
CA LEU A 617 -12.01 -8.39 34.04
C LEU A 617 -12.04 -9.78 33.39
N GLY A 618 -11.12 -10.06 32.46
CA GLY A 618 -10.91 -11.41 31.92
C GLY A 618 -10.52 -12.41 33.01
N GLN A 619 -9.62 -12.01 33.93
CA GLN A 619 -9.24 -12.82 35.09
C GLN A 619 -10.41 -13.00 36.07
N TYR A 620 -11.22 -11.98 36.31
CA TYR A 620 -12.40 -12.10 37.16
C TYR A 620 -13.42 -13.11 36.59
N ALA A 621 -13.63 -13.12 35.27
CA ALA A 621 -14.43 -14.15 34.62
C ALA A 621 -13.85 -15.56 34.80
N MET A 622 -12.51 -15.72 34.72
CA MET A 622 -11.86 -17.01 34.98
C MET A 622 -12.08 -17.47 36.42
N LEU A 623 -11.94 -16.57 37.41
CA LEU A 623 -12.21 -16.89 38.81
C LEU A 623 -13.67 -17.28 39.01
N TRP A 624 -14.62 -16.52 38.43
CA TRP A 624 -16.04 -16.88 38.44
C TRP A 624 -16.27 -18.29 37.86
N ALA A 625 -15.64 -18.64 36.73
CA ALA A 625 -15.77 -19.95 36.11
C ALA A 625 -15.27 -21.07 37.03
N THR A 626 -14.14 -20.86 37.72
CA THR A 626 -13.60 -21.86 38.66
C THR A 626 -14.47 -22.02 39.92
N GLN A 627 -15.10 -20.94 40.39
CA GLN A 627 -16.05 -20.97 41.52
C GLN A 627 -17.39 -21.59 41.14
N ASN A 628 -17.76 -21.49 39.86
CA ASN A 628 -19.02 -22.00 39.29
C ASN A 628 -18.76 -23.09 38.25
N ALA A 629 -17.87 -24.04 38.55
CA ALA A 629 -17.44 -25.07 37.61
C ALA A 629 -18.58 -25.95 37.07
N ASN A 630 -19.72 -26.02 37.78
CA ASN A 630 -20.94 -26.69 37.32
C ASN A 630 -21.69 -25.89 36.23
N LYS A 631 -21.51 -24.56 36.16
CA LYS A 631 -22.15 -23.68 35.17
C LYS A 631 -21.36 -23.56 33.87
N VAL A 632 -20.06 -23.85 33.85
CA VAL A 632 -19.17 -23.69 32.67
C VAL A 632 -18.64 -25.04 32.20
N GLU A 633 -18.71 -25.36 30.91
CA GLU A 633 -18.23 -26.63 30.34
C GLU A 633 -16.86 -26.51 29.66
N LYS A 634 -16.66 -25.51 28.81
CA LYS A 634 -15.36 -25.23 28.19
C LYS A 634 -14.96 -23.77 28.42
N MET A 635 -13.66 -23.50 28.43
CA MET A 635 -13.13 -22.15 28.54
C MET A 635 -12.18 -21.85 27.37
N VAL A 636 -12.31 -20.67 26.76
CA VAL A 636 -11.37 -20.13 25.78
C VAL A 636 -10.81 -18.84 26.33
N ILE A 637 -9.48 -18.71 26.32
CA ILE A 637 -8.77 -17.56 26.86
C ILE A 637 -8.01 -16.88 25.72
N LEU A 638 -8.38 -15.65 25.42
CA LEU A 638 -7.80 -14.82 24.38
C LEU A 638 -6.95 -13.72 25.00
N ASN A 639 -5.63 -13.72 24.80
CA ASN A 639 -4.74 -12.62 25.20
C ASN A 639 -5.02 -12.03 26.61
N THR A 640 -5.38 -12.88 27.57
CA THR A 640 -5.57 -12.50 28.98
C THR A 640 -4.26 -12.77 29.71
N PRO A 641 -3.69 -11.83 30.49
CA PRO A 641 -2.46 -12.10 31.22
C PRO A 641 -2.59 -13.28 32.20
N LEU A 642 -1.72 -14.28 32.09
CA LEU A 642 -1.75 -15.49 32.92
C LEU A 642 -0.48 -15.70 33.77
N GLY A 643 0.69 -15.34 33.24
CA GLY A 643 1.93 -15.56 33.96
C GLY A 643 2.07 -14.58 35.13
N ALA A 644 2.48 -15.06 36.31
CA ALA A 644 2.62 -14.25 37.54
C ALA A 644 3.55 -13.01 37.40
N LYS A 645 4.44 -13.00 36.39
CA LYS A 645 5.33 -11.86 36.08
C LYS A 645 4.78 -10.89 35.03
N SER A 646 3.54 -11.10 34.57
CA SER A 646 2.91 -10.22 33.59
C SER A 646 2.72 -8.84 34.18
N LYS A 647 2.99 -7.80 33.39
CA LYS A 647 2.90 -6.41 33.83
C LYS A 647 1.56 -5.82 33.39
N LEU A 648 1.04 -4.88 34.18
CA LEU A 648 -0.04 -4.03 33.71
C LEU A 648 0.41 -3.25 32.48
N ARG A 649 -0.54 -3.06 31.57
CA ARG A 649 -0.41 -2.15 30.45
C ARG A 649 -0.14 -0.71 30.95
N PRO A 650 0.71 0.10 30.29
CA PRO A 650 1.11 1.43 30.79
C PRO A 650 -0.05 2.35 31.17
N GLU A 651 -1.11 2.34 30.37
CA GLU A 651 -2.32 3.15 30.55
C GLU A 651 -3.05 2.78 31.86
N LEU A 652 -3.09 1.49 32.23
CA LEU A 652 -3.64 1.03 33.49
C LEU A 652 -2.64 1.25 34.65
N ALA A 653 -1.36 1.02 34.41
CA ALA A 653 -0.30 1.22 35.39
C ALA A 653 -0.22 2.68 35.88
N ALA A 654 -0.63 3.64 35.05
CA ALA A 654 -0.72 5.06 35.42
C ALA A 654 -1.63 5.31 36.64
N TYR A 655 -2.71 4.52 36.81
CA TYR A 655 -3.59 4.61 37.98
C TYR A 655 -2.96 4.07 39.27
N LYS A 656 -1.90 3.27 39.16
CA LYS A 656 -1.14 2.73 40.30
C LYS A 656 0.10 3.55 40.64
N ASN A 657 0.24 4.77 40.10
CA ASN A 657 1.39 5.62 40.40
C ASN A 657 1.54 5.86 41.92
N ARG A 658 2.78 5.79 42.42
CA ARG A 658 3.10 5.99 43.84
C ARG A 658 2.71 7.39 44.32
N MET A 659 2.81 8.39 43.46
CA MET A 659 2.37 9.75 43.75
C MET A 659 0.91 9.91 43.35
N ALA A 660 0.01 9.99 44.34
CA ALA A 660 -1.44 10.02 44.11
C ALA A 660 -1.88 11.15 43.16
N PHE A 661 -1.23 12.32 43.21
CA PHE A 661 -1.55 13.46 42.34
C PHE A 661 -1.15 13.27 40.87
N LEU A 662 -0.29 12.28 40.55
CA LEU A 662 0.07 11.92 39.17
C LEU A 662 -0.89 10.90 38.56
N ARG A 663 -1.78 10.30 39.36
CA ARG A 663 -2.81 9.38 38.85
C ARG A 663 -3.83 10.16 38.01
N PRO A 664 -4.37 9.59 36.92
CA PRO A 664 -5.43 10.25 36.17
C PRO A 664 -6.64 10.52 37.07
N ASP A 665 -7.04 11.79 37.22
CA ASP A 665 -8.24 12.18 37.94
C ASP A 665 -9.47 11.91 37.07
N PRO A 666 -10.31 10.91 37.38
CA PRO A 666 -11.44 10.53 36.52
C PRO A 666 -12.53 11.60 36.41
N LYS A 667 -12.52 12.61 37.30
CA LYS A 667 -13.44 13.76 37.24
C LYS A 667 -12.93 14.87 36.31
N LYS A 668 -11.65 14.87 35.94
CA LYS A 668 -11.02 15.89 35.09
C LYS A 668 -10.48 15.35 33.78
N LYS A 669 -10.10 14.08 33.74
CA LYS A 669 -9.51 13.42 32.59
C LYS A 669 -10.29 12.14 32.29
N ARG A 670 -10.79 12.07 31.06
CA ARG A 670 -11.46 10.86 30.56
C ARG A 670 -10.44 9.75 30.30
N PHE A 671 -10.89 8.50 30.45
CA PHE A 671 -10.19 7.35 29.89
C PHE A 671 -10.38 7.37 28.37
N ASP A 672 -9.30 7.18 27.60
CA ASP A 672 -9.39 7.19 26.13
C ASP A 672 -9.61 5.77 25.64
N GLY A 673 -10.88 5.37 25.49
CA GLY A 673 -11.25 4.01 25.10
C GLY A 673 -10.82 3.69 23.67
N ALA A 674 -10.87 4.67 22.77
CA ALA A 674 -10.44 4.51 21.38
C ALA A 674 -8.94 4.23 21.31
N ALA A 675 -8.10 5.11 21.86
CA ALA A 675 -6.65 4.93 21.84
C ALA A 675 -6.21 3.70 22.63
N TYR A 676 -6.89 3.39 23.73
CA TYR A 676 -6.64 2.19 24.51
C TYR A 676 -6.85 0.93 23.67
N ASN A 677 -8.02 0.72 23.06
CA ASN A 677 -8.26 -0.50 22.28
C ASN A 677 -7.44 -0.52 20.98
N ALA A 678 -7.30 0.62 20.29
CA ALA A 678 -6.49 0.72 19.07
C ALA A 678 -5.00 0.40 19.31
N GLY A 679 -4.43 0.85 20.45
CA GLY A 679 -3.03 0.58 20.80
C GLY A 679 -2.71 -0.88 21.12
N GLY A 680 -3.73 -1.74 21.27
CA GLY A 680 -3.55 -3.18 21.43
C GLY A 680 -3.64 -3.97 20.13
N SER A 681 -4.20 -3.40 19.07
CA SER A 681 -4.23 -4.04 17.77
C SER A 681 -2.86 -3.96 17.11
N SER A 682 -2.39 -5.07 16.53
CA SER A 682 -1.21 -5.04 15.64
C SER A 682 -1.54 -4.46 14.26
N TYR A 683 -2.83 -4.23 14.01
CA TYR A 683 -3.40 -3.75 12.76
C TYR A 683 -3.91 -2.33 12.89
N GLN A 684 -4.06 -1.62 11.77
CA GLN A 684 -4.63 -0.27 11.80
C GLN A 684 -6.15 -0.36 12.05
N MET A 685 -6.57 -0.22 13.31
CA MET A 685 -7.99 -0.13 13.66
C MET A 685 -8.63 1.08 12.98
N GLN A 686 -9.73 0.86 12.25
CA GLN A 686 -10.46 1.95 11.60
C GLN A 686 -11.05 2.89 12.66
N TRP A 687 -11.11 4.19 12.36
CA TRP A 687 -11.53 5.20 13.33
C TRP A 687 -12.97 5.00 13.85
N ASN A 688 -13.90 4.60 12.98
CA ASN A 688 -15.28 4.26 13.35
C ASN A 688 -15.37 3.05 14.28
N VAL A 689 -14.45 2.09 14.17
CA VAL A 689 -14.35 0.93 15.08
C VAL A 689 -13.79 1.39 16.42
N ALA A 690 -12.72 2.20 16.40
CA ALA A 690 -12.11 2.77 17.61
C ALA A 690 -13.11 3.62 18.42
N GLU A 691 -13.92 4.43 17.74
CA GLU A 691 -14.99 5.25 18.35
C GLU A 691 -16.02 4.39 19.11
N GLY A 692 -16.29 3.16 18.64
CA GLY A 692 -17.19 2.21 19.31
C GLY A 692 -16.77 1.87 20.73
N TYR A 693 -15.48 1.87 21.03
CA TYR A 693 -14.95 1.65 22.39
C TYR A 693 -14.97 2.91 23.25
N ASP A 694 -14.98 4.08 22.63
CA ASP A 694 -14.94 5.36 23.34
C ASP A 694 -16.32 5.83 23.80
N ILE A 695 -17.41 5.20 23.34
CA ILE A 695 -18.80 5.52 23.70
C ILE A 695 -19.00 5.58 25.23
N ALA A 696 -18.34 4.70 25.99
CA ALA A 696 -18.46 4.66 27.45
C ALA A 696 -17.64 5.75 28.18
N TYR A 697 -16.75 6.45 27.45
CA TYR A 697 -15.71 7.31 28.01
C TYR A 697 -15.56 8.66 27.27
N GLN A 698 -16.59 9.09 26.54
CA GLN A 698 -16.56 10.32 25.74
C GLN A 698 -16.27 11.58 26.58
N GLU A 699 -16.68 11.56 27.85
CA GLU A 699 -16.43 12.64 28.81
C GLU A 699 -15.81 12.10 30.11
N PRO A 700 -15.05 12.93 30.86
CA PRO A 700 -14.73 12.62 32.25
C PRO A 700 -16.02 12.38 33.03
N GLY A 701 -16.12 11.28 33.76
CA GLY A 701 -17.40 10.88 34.33
C GLY A 701 -17.48 9.41 34.75
N PRO A 702 -18.69 8.85 34.90
CA PRO A 702 -18.93 7.55 35.53
C PRO A 702 -18.11 6.39 34.93
N GLY A 703 -17.94 6.33 33.60
CA GLY A 703 -17.10 5.30 32.97
C GLY A 703 -15.62 5.41 33.35
N SER A 704 -15.08 6.64 33.37
CA SER A 704 -13.69 6.88 33.79
C SER A 704 -13.49 6.62 35.29
N VAL A 705 -14.52 6.89 36.10
CA VAL A 705 -14.55 6.57 37.54
C VAL A 705 -14.53 5.06 37.75
N ALA A 706 -15.30 4.29 36.97
CA ALA A 706 -15.28 2.83 37.05
C ALA A 706 -13.90 2.23 36.77
N ILE A 707 -13.17 2.74 35.76
CA ILE A 707 -11.78 2.34 35.50
C ILE A 707 -10.88 2.66 36.70
N ALA A 708 -10.95 3.90 37.20
CA ALA A 708 -10.12 4.34 38.31
C ALA A 708 -10.40 3.52 39.59
N GLU A 709 -11.67 3.25 39.90
CA GLU A 709 -12.05 2.51 41.10
C GLU A 709 -11.72 1.02 41.00
N THR A 710 -11.95 0.40 39.84
CA THR A 710 -11.48 -0.97 39.58
C THR A 710 -9.96 -1.05 39.76
N MET A 711 -9.22 -0.05 39.25
CA MET A 711 -7.77 0.03 39.44
C MET A 711 -7.37 0.32 40.88
N ASN A 712 -8.17 1.01 41.69
CA ASN A 712 -7.88 1.20 43.12
C ASN A 712 -7.98 -0.15 43.86
N GLN A 713 -9.04 -0.91 43.60
CA GLN A 713 -9.33 -2.18 44.27
C GLN A 713 -8.37 -3.32 43.87
N VAL A 714 -7.90 -3.35 42.62
CA VAL A 714 -7.12 -4.51 42.14
C VAL A 714 -5.69 -4.54 42.67
N ASP A 715 -5.23 -5.67 43.18
CA ASP A 715 -3.81 -5.95 43.34
C ASP A 715 -3.38 -6.95 42.26
N PHE A 716 -2.78 -6.45 41.18
CA PHE A 716 -2.59 -7.22 39.95
C PHE A 716 -1.70 -8.47 40.12
N PRO A 717 -0.54 -8.42 40.82
CA PRO A 717 0.23 -9.63 41.11
C PRO A 717 -0.55 -10.68 41.92
N SER A 718 -1.30 -10.24 42.95
CA SER A 718 -2.12 -11.15 43.77
C SER A 718 -3.25 -11.78 42.97
N LEU A 719 -3.90 -11.01 42.10
CA LEU A 719 -4.92 -11.51 41.16
C LEU A 719 -4.35 -12.61 40.24
N LEU A 720 -3.17 -12.40 39.66
CA LEU A 720 -2.55 -13.41 38.79
C LEU A 720 -2.19 -14.69 39.55
N ALA A 721 -1.70 -14.56 40.79
CA ALA A 721 -1.42 -15.72 41.64
C ALA A 721 -2.70 -16.49 42.01
N GLU A 722 -3.79 -15.79 42.30
CA GLU A 722 -5.11 -16.41 42.56
C GLU A 722 -5.63 -17.15 41.32
N VAL A 723 -5.56 -16.53 40.13
CA VAL A 723 -5.96 -17.13 38.86
C VAL A 723 -5.13 -18.38 38.55
N GLU A 724 -3.81 -18.33 38.74
CA GLU A 724 -2.93 -19.49 38.54
C GLU A 724 -3.33 -20.63 39.49
N SER A 725 -3.55 -20.33 40.77
CA SER A 725 -3.99 -21.31 41.77
C SER A 725 -5.35 -21.93 41.40
N ALA A 726 -6.31 -21.12 40.97
CA ALA A 726 -7.64 -21.56 40.55
C ALA A 726 -7.57 -22.42 39.28
N CYS A 727 -6.74 -22.07 38.31
CA CYS A 727 -6.57 -22.85 37.08
C CYS A 727 -5.93 -24.23 37.33
N ARG A 728 -5.10 -24.38 38.36
CA ARG A 728 -4.55 -25.70 38.77
C ARG A 728 -5.62 -26.66 39.26
N THR A 729 -6.73 -26.15 39.81
CA THR A 729 -7.86 -26.98 40.28
C THR A 729 -8.92 -27.21 39.20
N TRP A 730 -8.89 -26.43 38.11
CA TRP A 730 -9.74 -26.62 36.94
C TRP A 730 -9.49 -27.99 36.27
N ARG A 731 -10.57 -28.62 35.78
CA ARG A 731 -10.53 -29.98 35.19
C ARG A 731 -11.14 -30.08 33.80
N LYS A 732 -11.83 -29.02 33.36
CA LYS A 732 -12.56 -29.05 32.09
C LYS A 732 -11.69 -28.54 30.94
N PRO A 733 -12.02 -28.83 29.67
CA PRO A 733 -11.21 -28.41 28.54
C PRO A 733 -11.04 -26.88 28.51
N THR A 734 -9.81 -26.44 28.31
CA THR A 734 -9.47 -25.02 28.14
C THR A 734 -8.60 -24.81 26.92
N LEU A 735 -8.95 -23.84 26.08
CA LEU A 735 -8.16 -23.39 24.93
C LEU A 735 -7.50 -22.05 25.25
N LEU A 736 -6.20 -21.95 25.02
CA LEU A 736 -5.43 -20.72 25.00
C LEU A 736 -5.19 -20.34 23.55
N LEU A 737 -5.60 -19.13 23.16
CA LEU A 737 -5.42 -18.61 21.82
C LEU A 737 -4.85 -17.20 21.93
N PHE A 738 -3.52 -17.08 21.77
CA PHE A 738 -2.79 -15.83 22.05
C PHE A 738 -2.15 -15.31 20.76
N GLY A 739 -2.25 -14.00 20.55
CA GLY A 739 -1.55 -13.30 19.48
C GLY A 739 -0.03 -13.31 19.68
N GLN A 740 0.71 -13.74 18.66
CA GLN A 740 2.18 -13.83 18.70
C GLN A 740 2.86 -12.45 18.72
N ASN A 741 2.16 -11.40 18.30
CA ASN A 741 2.65 -10.02 18.22
C ASN A 741 2.02 -9.11 19.29
N ASP A 742 1.43 -9.66 20.34
CA ASP A 742 0.84 -8.87 21.42
C ASP A 742 1.92 -7.97 22.08
N PRO A 743 1.77 -6.63 22.03
CA PRO A 743 2.76 -5.70 22.55
C PRO A 743 2.83 -5.67 24.08
N PHE A 744 1.82 -6.24 24.76
CA PHE A 744 1.68 -6.21 26.21
C PHE A 744 1.92 -7.57 26.86
N ILE A 745 1.56 -8.66 26.19
CA ILE A 745 1.69 -10.02 26.71
C ILE A 745 2.69 -10.81 25.88
N ASN A 746 3.80 -11.17 26.52
CA ASN A 746 4.77 -12.06 25.89
C ASN A 746 4.27 -13.51 25.93
N ILE A 747 4.12 -14.16 24.77
CA ILE A 747 3.69 -15.56 24.67
C ILE A 747 4.53 -16.54 25.50
N LYS A 748 5.80 -16.21 25.80
CA LYS A 748 6.65 -16.98 26.71
C LYS A 748 6.05 -17.12 28.11
N SER A 749 5.28 -16.12 28.58
CA SER A 749 4.60 -16.21 29.87
C SER A 749 3.44 -17.22 29.83
N THR A 750 2.80 -17.41 28.68
CA THR A 750 1.76 -18.42 28.47
C THR A 750 2.34 -19.84 28.48
N PHE A 751 3.52 -20.04 27.88
CA PHE A 751 4.23 -21.33 27.98
C PHE A 751 4.60 -21.67 29.42
N ALA A 752 5.16 -20.71 30.16
CA ALA A 752 5.49 -20.91 31.58
C ALA A 752 4.24 -21.19 32.44
N PHE A 753 3.10 -20.58 32.11
CA PHE A 753 1.83 -20.89 32.74
C PHE A 753 1.40 -22.33 32.45
N LEU A 754 1.46 -22.75 31.18
CA LEU A 754 1.12 -24.11 30.75
C LEU A 754 1.95 -25.20 31.43
N ASP A 755 3.24 -24.95 31.67
CA ASP A 755 4.12 -25.88 32.40
C ASP A 755 3.59 -26.19 33.83
N ALA A 756 2.85 -25.26 34.42
CA ALA A 756 2.23 -25.40 35.73
C ALA A 756 0.78 -25.96 35.68
N MET A 757 0.19 -26.07 34.49
CA MET A 757 -1.18 -26.51 34.29
C MET A 757 -1.28 -27.99 33.95
N ARG A 758 -2.51 -28.51 34.04
CA ARG A 758 -2.83 -29.88 33.65
C ARG A 758 -3.05 -29.98 32.14
N THR A 759 -3.06 -31.22 31.63
CA THR A 759 -3.20 -31.55 30.19
C THR A 759 -4.56 -31.19 29.58
N ASN A 760 -5.52 -30.68 30.36
CA ASN A 760 -6.79 -30.15 29.84
C ASN A 760 -6.67 -28.74 29.24
N PHE A 761 -5.53 -28.08 29.41
CA PHE A 761 -5.21 -26.83 28.73
C PHE A 761 -4.50 -27.11 27.41
N GLN A 762 -5.00 -26.52 26.33
CA GLN A 762 -4.47 -26.62 24.99
C GLN A 762 -4.06 -25.24 24.53
N LEU A 763 -2.90 -25.12 23.87
CA LEU A 763 -2.47 -23.89 23.21
C LEU A 763 -2.65 -24.07 21.71
N SER A 764 -3.50 -23.25 21.09
CA SER A 764 -3.52 -23.13 19.64
C SER A 764 -2.77 -21.88 19.23
N GLN A 765 -1.82 -22.04 18.32
CA GLN A 765 -1.04 -20.97 17.73
C GLN A 765 -1.46 -20.83 16.28
N LEU A 766 -2.15 -19.73 15.96
CA LEU A 766 -2.49 -19.44 14.57
C LEU A 766 -1.25 -19.00 13.80
N SER A 767 -1.22 -19.31 12.51
CA SER A 767 -0.18 -18.83 11.58
C SER A 767 -0.25 -17.32 11.37
N THR A 768 -1.43 -16.72 11.50
CA THR A 768 -1.67 -15.27 11.41
C THR A 768 -1.13 -14.55 12.65
N ARG A 769 -0.31 -13.51 12.44
CA ARG A 769 0.27 -12.73 13.54
C ARG A 769 -0.77 -11.76 14.14
N MET A 770 -1.44 -12.15 15.21
CA MET A 770 -2.41 -11.29 15.91
C MET A 770 -1.74 -10.50 17.06
N GLY A 771 -2.30 -9.33 17.39
CA GLY A 771 -1.93 -8.49 18.52
C GLY A 771 -2.66 -8.87 19.80
N HIS A 772 -3.02 -7.87 20.61
CA HIS A 772 -3.68 -8.05 21.92
C HIS A 772 -5.19 -8.32 21.81
N MET A 773 -5.80 -7.99 20.68
CA MET A 773 -7.24 -8.15 20.45
C MET A 773 -7.48 -9.04 19.24
N PRO A 774 -7.20 -10.36 19.35
CA PRO A 774 -7.25 -11.27 18.21
C PRO A 774 -8.66 -11.34 17.59
N GLN A 775 -9.72 -11.12 18.39
CA GLN A 775 -11.10 -11.09 17.94
C GLN A 775 -11.47 -9.84 17.12
N GLU A 776 -10.67 -8.79 17.18
CA GLU A 776 -10.79 -7.61 16.31
C GLU A 776 -9.80 -7.61 15.17
N ASP A 777 -8.59 -8.11 15.45
CA ASP A 777 -7.51 -8.16 14.47
C ASP A 777 -7.86 -9.10 13.31
N PHE A 778 -8.49 -10.25 13.60
CA PHE A 778 -8.81 -11.27 12.62
C PHE A 778 -9.85 -12.27 13.14
N ALA A 779 -11.10 -11.83 13.24
CA ALA A 779 -12.20 -12.60 13.85
C ALA A 779 -12.39 -13.97 13.19
N GLU A 780 -12.27 -14.06 11.85
CA GLU A 780 -12.50 -15.30 11.10
C GLU A 780 -11.47 -16.40 11.41
N ALA A 781 -10.21 -16.02 11.66
CA ALA A 781 -9.15 -17.00 11.96
C ALA A 781 -9.31 -17.59 13.36
N ILE A 782 -9.66 -16.75 14.34
CA ILE A 782 -9.92 -17.27 15.68
C ILE A 782 -11.19 -18.10 15.73
N GLN A 783 -12.21 -17.72 14.94
CA GLN A 783 -13.51 -18.36 15.00
C GLN A 783 -13.43 -19.84 14.66
N LYS A 784 -12.74 -20.21 13.56
CA LYS A 784 -12.59 -21.61 13.18
C LYS A 784 -12.00 -22.46 14.31
N THR A 785 -10.98 -21.92 14.99
CA THR A 785 -10.28 -22.58 16.10
C THR A 785 -11.18 -22.72 17.32
N ILE A 786 -11.91 -21.65 17.66
CA ILE A 786 -12.90 -21.64 18.73
C ILE A 786 -13.97 -22.69 18.44
N SER A 787 -14.59 -22.67 17.26
CA SER A 787 -15.64 -23.60 16.86
C SER A 787 -15.20 -25.05 16.87
N ASN A 788 -14.02 -25.37 16.33
CA ASN A 788 -13.45 -26.72 16.40
C ASN A 788 -13.35 -27.21 17.84
N PHE A 789 -12.80 -26.36 18.72
CA PHE A 789 -12.66 -26.66 20.13
C PHE A 789 -14.01 -26.82 20.84
N LEU A 790 -14.99 -25.95 20.56
CA LEU A 790 -16.35 -26.05 21.10
C LEU A 790 -17.07 -27.33 20.64
N GLN A 791 -16.85 -27.78 19.40
CA GLN A 791 -17.39 -29.03 18.87
C GLN A 791 -16.64 -30.28 19.35
N GLY A 792 -15.43 -30.11 19.92
CA GLY A 792 -14.59 -31.22 20.37
C GLY A 792 -13.80 -31.90 19.25
N ILE A 793 -13.64 -31.20 18.12
CA ILE A 793 -12.77 -31.62 17.01
C ILE A 793 -11.33 -31.30 17.41
N LYS A 794 -10.44 -32.29 17.37
CA LYS A 794 -9.01 -32.08 17.63
C LYS A 794 -8.36 -31.50 16.37
N GLU A 795 -7.62 -30.41 16.53
CA GLU A 795 -6.78 -29.81 15.48
C GLU A 795 -5.51 -30.60 15.21
#